data_AF-A0AAU7CCC9-F1
#
_entry.id   AF-A0AAU7CCC9-F1
#
_cell.length_a   1.000
_cell.length_b   1.000
_cell.length_c   1.000
_cell.angle_alpha   90.00
_cell.angle_beta   90.00
_cell.angle_gamma   90.00
#
_symmetry.space_group_name_H-M   'P 1'
#
loop_
_entity.id
_entity.type
_entity.pdbx_description
1 polymer ?
#
loop_
_entity_poly.entity_id
_entity_poly.type
_entity_poly.pdbx_seq_one_letter_code
_entity_poly.pdbx_strand_id
1 'polypeptide(L)'
;MSLRGSLLIDTITSPDPSVRNRSVRDLIAGGSTEEILRACEELETFRQSAENLYERVRASMFLHAIYRYALQDSADLRETGHIPFEGFKDLMGRRFEQSIAAFRGSMDREGANGAIASALAQAYEQLTYQTLADQVRRSVRSCRGNRWMFRVGQADEQPLRLHPRLLERDSDQSLFPILVERTPVRLDLSHSAWSDIFFLGMDYPEGARVLNISVDLGVHGRDDHPRPPIETYVRAIPEPLLRLTSIDLNACKDVTTLEELFNFGNDYLGLIKAGVIASGLVPPSFEGTANRLDELLGHIVRPGYGLEVVSKVNDIPKGSRLAVSTNLLASLISLLMRATGQTRNLTGLLDPEEARVVVARAILGEWLGGSGGGWQDSGGTFPGVKVIHGVPAGESDPEKGISRGRLLPEYELLDGQTGDPALTEFQEALAESLVLVHGGMAQNVGPILNMVTEKYLLRSGEEWEARQEALAIFEAIVQAVKQADVRAVGALTTRNWEGPLKRIIPWVSNQFTETIIREAKAALGEDFWGFLMLGGMSGGGMGFFVAPHRQEAFRGEIAAIMARTKAALDDAMPFAMEPVVYGFRVNSFGTFAVLQSGDAALMPSRYYTLQVPRMIAVGTSALDPLRMSDVDHFANKSRDTGELLRVFRTMINNLFPVTHAAADPTSTSWDQDSDRIRRENGFDPVQHAQLREDLQRGRIGLARNRLPITTDIRDVEESDLVFAREESTAPEVIRNGVEALQRGEVAVVTLAAGVGSRWTTGAGVVKAINPFVMLAGRHRSFLELHLSKTRKAQRRYEVAIPHVVTTSYLTHAAIERHLNRSANYGHDGPVYLSRGQSIGQRLIPMDRDLTFLWEEGAHETLDENKQKVRDASRRAILEWARGRGEGTDYVDNVPIQRFNPPGHFYEVPNLLRNGVLARLIAEHPNLNWLMVHNIDTLGAHLDPTVLGLVIESKATLSIEVIARRIDDRGGGLARVGGRLRLLEGLAQPREDTEFALRYYSTNTSWVHIDSLLDAFQLTRSDLSSNESKVAAAVRAMAARVPTYVTIKDVKRRWGHGQEDVFPVAQFEKLWGDMTSLPDLPCSFLAVDRQRGQQLKDTAQLDGWENDGSREYVQTICDFGA
;
A
#
# COMPACT_ATOMS: atom_id res chain seq x y z
N MET A 1 -25.94 -31.51 -14.42
CA MET A 1 -24.72 -30.71 -14.63
C MET A 1 -24.67 -30.32 -16.10
N SER A 2 -24.50 -29.05 -16.39
CA SER A 2 -24.29 -28.49 -17.72
C SER A 2 -22.90 -28.86 -18.26
N LEU A 3 -22.69 -28.73 -19.57
CA LEU A 3 -21.37 -28.95 -20.18
C LEU A 3 -20.31 -28.05 -19.54
N ARG A 4 -20.60 -26.76 -19.37
CA ARG A 4 -19.66 -25.79 -18.80
C ARG A 4 -19.40 -26.04 -17.31
N GLY A 5 -20.44 -26.34 -16.53
CA GLY A 5 -20.27 -26.70 -15.13
C GLY A 5 -19.39 -27.94 -14.95
N SER A 6 -19.59 -28.97 -15.77
CA SER A 6 -18.70 -30.15 -15.79
C SER A 6 -17.26 -29.75 -16.13
N LEU A 7 -17.06 -28.96 -17.18
CA LEU A 7 -15.73 -28.52 -17.59
C LEU A 7 -14.99 -27.72 -16.50
N LEU A 8 -15.67 -26.84 -15.78
CA LEU A 8 -15.11 -26.07 -14.67
C LEU A 8 -14.72 -27.01 -13.51
N ILE A 9 -15.61 -27.90 -13.10
CA ILE A 9 -15.37 -28.83 -11.99
C ILE A 9 -14.27 -29.84 -12.36
N ASP A 10 -14.29 -30.40 -13.57
CA ASP A 10 -13.26 -31.31 -14.08
C ASP A 10 -11.89 -30.63 -14.14
N THR A 11 -11.84 -29.34 -14.48
CA THR A 11 -10.59 -28.55 -14.42
C THR A 11 -10.05 -28.42 -13.01
N ILE A 12 -10.93 -28.31 -12.01
CA ILE A 12 -10.54 -28.13 -10.61
C ILE A 12 -10.04 -29.45 -10.01
N THR A 13 -10.75 -30.56 -10.26
CA THR A 13 -10.48 -31.85 -9.61
C THR A 13 -9.47 -32.74 -10.35
N SER A 14 -9.21 -32.49 -11.63
CA SER A 14 -8.34 -33.35 -12.43
C SER A 14 -6.87 -33.29 -11.98
N PRO A 15 -6.19 -34.43 -11.82
CA PRO A 15 -4.76 -34.47 -11.58
C PRO A 15 -3.93 -34.20 -12.85
N ASP A 16 -4.52 -34.37 -14.04
CA ASP A 16 -3.84 -34.23 -15.33
C ASP A 16 -3.46 -32.75 -15.60
N PRO A 17 -2.17 -32.42 -15.76
CA PRO A 17 -1.71 -31.08 -16.08
C PRO A 17 -2.39 -30.44 -17.30
N SER A 18 -2.75 -31.24 -18.32
CA SER A 18 -3.38 -30.75 -19.56
C SER A 18 -4.83 -30.28 -19.33
N VAL A 19 -5.51 -30.87 -18.34
CA VAL A 19 -6.89 -30.54 -17.97
C VAL A 19 -6.91 -29.48 -16.88
N ARG A 20 -6.06 -29.62 -15.86
CA ARG A 20 -6.06 -28.78 -14.67
C ARG A 20 -5.48 -27.39 -14.92
N ASN A 21 -4.65 -27.20 -15.93
CA ASN A 21 -4.03 -25.89 -16.21
C ASN A 21 -4.81 -25.07 -17.27
N ARG A 22 -6.07 -25.40 -17.53
CA ARG A 22 -6.94 -24.63 -18.41
C ARG A 22 -7.38 -23.32 -17.75
N SER A 23 -7.39 -22.24 -18.52
CA SER A 23 -7.85 -20.91 -18.12
C SER A 23 -9.36 -20.90 -17.91
N VAL A 24 -9.83 -20.28 -16.81
CA VAL A 24 -11.28 -20.10 -16.59
C VAL A 24 -11.95 -19.33 -17.73
N ARG A 25 -11.25 -18.33 -18.30
CA ARG A 25 -11.75 -17.48 -19.38
C ARG A 25 -12.04 -18.30 -20.63
N ASP A 26 -11.16 -19.26 -20.95
CA ASP A 26 -11.31 -20.12 -22.11
C ASP A 26 -12.44 -21.14 -21.90
N LEU A 27 -12.63 -21.61 -20.66
CA LEU A 27 -13.68 -22.58 -20.32
C LEU A 27 -15.09 -22.00 -20.45
N ILE A 28 -15.25 -20.69 -20.23
CA ILE A 28 -16.54 -19.99 -20.37
C ILE A 28 -16.72 -19.31 -21.73
N ALA A 29 -15.66 -19.19 -22.53
CA ALA A 29 -15.67 -18.51 -23.81
C ALA A 29 -16.79 -19.04 -24.74
N GLY A 30 -17.46 -18.12 -25.43
CA GLY A 30 -18.58 -18.44 -26.34
C GLY A 30 -19.84 -18.95 -25.64
N GLY A 31 -19.93 -18.88 -24.30
CA GLY A 31 -21.16 -19.14 -23.56
C GLY A 31 -22.12 -17.96 -23.56
N SER A 32 -23.40 -18.28 -23.67
CA SER A 32 -24.46 -17.32 -23.36
C SER A 32 -24.48 -17.01 -21.86
N THR A 33 -24.97 -15.82 -21.52
CA THR A 33 -25.09 -15.37 -20.12
C THR A 33 -25.86 -16.38 -19.25
N GLU A 34 -26.93 -16.99 -19.78
CA GLU A 34 -27.71 -18.02 -19.09
C GLU A 34 -26.90 -19.28 -18.78
N GLU A 35 -26.14 -19.78 -19.77
CA GLU A 35 -25.30 -20.97 -19.58
C GLU A 35 -24.18 -20.73 -18.55
N ILE A 36 -23.62 -19.52 -18.53
CA ILE A 36 -22.58 -19.14 -17.57
C ILE A 36 -23.17 -19.04 -16.16
N LEU A 37 -24.32 -18.37 -15.97
CA LEU A 37 -25.01 -18.31 -14.68
C LEU A 37 -25.33 -19.71 -14.15
N ARG A 38 -25.84 -20.60 -15.01
CA ARG A 38 -26.08 -22.00 -14.62
C ARG A 38 -24.79 -22.73 -14.21
N ALA A 39 -23.68 -22.48 -14.90
CA ALA A 39 -22.40 -23.05 -14.51
C ALA A 39 -21.91 -22.51 -13.15
N CYS A 40 -22.16 -21.24 -12.83
CA CYS A 40 -21.90 -20.68 -11.50
C CYS A 40 -22.69 -21.37 -10.39
N GLU A 41 -23.96 -21.70 -10.63
CA GLU A 41 -24.80 -22.44 -9.67
C GLU A 41 -24.25 -23.84 -9.37
N GLU A 42 -23.83 -24.55 -10.42
CA GLU A 42 -23.25 -25.88 -10.31
C GLU A 42 -21.88 -25.83 -9.60
N LEU A 43 -21.07 -24.81 -9.90
CA LEU A 43 -19.78 -24.60 -9.27
C LEU A 43 -19.90 -24.18 -7.79
N GLU A 44 -20.91 -23.37 -7.43
CA GLU A 44 -21.20 -23.02 -6.04
C GLU A 44 -21.66 -24.24 -5.24
N THR A 45 -22.53 -25.07 -5.82
CA THR A 45 -22.93 -26.34 -5.19
C THR A 45 -21.72 -27.24 -4.96
N PHE A 46 -20.83 -27.34 -5.94
CA PHE A 46 -19.57 -28.07 -5.80
C PHE A 46 -18.71 -27.49 -4.67
N ARG A 47 -18.48 -26.18 -4.65
CA ARG A 47 -17.68 -25.48 -3.61
C ARG A 47 -18.17 -25.79 -2.20
N GLN A 48 -19.49 -25.78 -1.97
CA GLN A 48 -20.09 -26.05 -0.67
C GLN A 48 -19.93 -27.51 -0.24
N SER A 49 -19.96 -28.44 -1.20
CA SER A 49 -19.85 -29.89 -0.94
C SER A 49 -18.42 -30.43 -0.90
N ALA A 50 -17.46 -29.72 -1.48
CA ALA A 50 -16.08 -30.18 -1.61
C ALA A 50 -15.38 -30.21 -0.24
N GLU A 51 -14.85 -31.38 0.14
CA GLU A 51 -14.06 -31.56 1.35
C GLU A 51 -12.62 -31.07 1.18
N ASN A 52 -12.11 -31.06 -0.06
CA ASN A 52 -10.77 -30.59 -0.36
C ASN A 52 -10.73 -29.05 -0.39
N LEU A 53 -9.86 -28.48 0.44
CA LEU A 53 -9.71 -27.04 0.57
C LEU A 53 -9.34 -26.34 -0.75
N TYR A 54 -8.40 -26.90 -1.52
CA TYR A 54 -7.89 -26.29 -2.74
C TYR A 54 -8.95 -26.28 -3.84
N GLU A 55 -9.77 -27.32 -3.89
CA GLU A 55 -10.93 -27.35 -4.77
C GLU A 55 -11.91 -26.22 -4.44
N ARG A 56 -12.21 -25.99 -3.15
CA ARG A 56 -13.06 -24.86 -2.72
C ARG A 56 -12.45 -23.50 -3.04
N VAL A 57 -11.16 -23.32 -2.78
CA VAL A 57 -10.42 -22.09 -3.07
C VAL A 57 -10.48 -21.78 -4.56
N ARG A 58 -10.21 -22.79 -5.39
CA ARG A 58 -10.20 -22.62 -6.84
C ARG A 58 -11.61 -22.40 -7.40
N ALA A 59 -12.62 -23.09 -6.88
CA ALA A 59 -14.01 -22.84 -7.22
C ALA A 59 -14.45 -21.42 -6.84
N SER A 60 -14.08 -20.93 -5.65
CA SER A 60 -14.35 -19.56 -5.21
C SER A 60 -13.68 -18.53 -6.12
N MET A 61 -12.41 -18.75 -6.48
CA MET A 61 -11.69 -17.84 -7.37
C MET A 61 -12.25 -17.85 -8.81
N PHE A 62 -12.70 -19.02 -9.30
CA PHE A 62 -13.41 -19.10 -10.58
C PHE A 62 -14.74 -18.34 -10.53
N LEU A 63 -15.52 -18.49 -9.45
CA LEU A 63 -16.75 -17.73 -9.25
C LEU A 63 -16.48 -16.22 -9.23
N HIS A 64 -15.45 -15.77 -8.50
CA HIS A 64 -15.00 -14.37 -8.52
C HIS A 64 -14.76 -13.88 -9.95
N ALA A 65 -13.89 -14.57 -10.70
CA ALA A 65 -13.51 -14.14 -12.05
C ALA A 65 -14.70 -14.14 -13.03
N ILE A 66 -15.57 -15.16 -12.96
CA ILE A 66 -16.75 -15.23 -13.83
C ILE A 66 -17.71 -14.08 -13.53
N TYR A 67 -18.01 -13.83 -12.24
CA TYR A 67 -18.88 -12.72 -11.88
C TYR A 67 -18.27 -11.37 -12.25
N ARG A 68 -16.97 -11.15 -12.00
CA ARG A 68 -16.29 -9.86 -12.23
C ARG A 68 -16.11 -9.53 -13.71
N TYR A 69 -15.64 -10.49 -14.51
CA TYR A 69 -15.11 -10.22 -15.86
C TYR A 69 -16.01 -10.76 -16.99
N ALA A 70 -16.92 -11.68 -16.71
CA ALA A 70 -17.83 -12.23 -17.73
C ALA A 70 -19.28 -11.79 -17.54
N LEU A 71 -19.76 -11.68 -16.30
CA LEU A 71 -21.16 -11.37 -16.01
C LEU A 71 -21.41 -9.88 -15.70
N GLN A 72 -20.57 -9.25 -14.88
CA GLN A 72 -20.83 -7.91 -14.31
C GLN A 72 -21.26 -6.87 -15.35
N ASP A 73 -20.57 -6.84 -16.50
CA ASP A 73 -20.79 -5.88 -17.56
C ASP A 73 -21.26 -6.57 -18.87
N SER A 74 -21.88 -7.76 -18.75
CA SER A 74 -22.51 -8.45 -19.87
C SER A 74 -23.69 -7.65 -20.41
N ALA A 75 -23.76 -7.52 -21.74
CA ALA A 75 -24.84 -6.80 -22.43
C ALA A 75 -26.23 -7.44 -22.23
N ASP A 76 -26.30 -8.73 -21.89
CA ASP A 76 -27.56 -9.43 -21.64
C ASP A 76 -28.11 -9.17 -20.22
N LEU A 77 -27.30 -8.63 -19.31
CA LEU A 77 -27.71 -8.30 -17.95
C LEU A 77 -28.11 -6.84 -17.82
N ARG A 78 -28.98 -6.57 -16.86
CA ARG A 78 -29.27 -5.19 -16.46
C ARG A 78 -28.01 -4.58 -15.86
N GLU A 79 -27.64 -3.41 -16.36
CA GLU A 79 -26.46 -2.67 -15.89
C GLU A 79 -26.64 -2.22 -14.42
N THR A 80 -27.87 -1.89 -14.03
CA THR A 80 -28.23 -1.38 -12.70
C THR A 80 -29.00 -2.40 -11.87
N GLY A 81 -28.89 -2.26 -10.55
CA GLY A 81 -29.61 -3.04 -9.55
C GLY A 81 -29.28 -2.55 -8.15
N HIS A 82 -30.02 -3.02 -7.15
CA HIS A 82 -29.74 -2.71 -5.74
C HIS A 82 -28.72 -3.71 -5.19
N ILE A 83 -27.94 -3.27 -4.20
CA ILE A 83 -27.06 -4.14 -3.43
C ILE A 83 -27.68 -4.28 -2.04
N PRO A 84 -28.02 -5.48 -1.56
CA PRO A 84 -28.65 -5.64 -0.25
C PRO A 84 -27.66 -5.25 0.86
N PHE A 85 -28.03 -4.23 1.65
CA PHE A 85 -27.15 -3.68 2.69
C PHE A 85 -26.74 -4.71 3.75
N GLU A 86 -27.62 -5.64 4.13
CA GLU A 86 -27.26 -6.71 5.07
C GLU A 86 -26.14 -7.61 4.51
N GLY A 87 -26.16 -7.90 3.20
CA GLY A 87 -25.07 -8.62 2.54
C GLY A 87 -23.76 -7.84 2.56
N PHE A 88 -23.81 -6.51 2.39
CA PHE A 88 -22.64 -5.64 2.51
C PHE A 88 -22.11 -5.57 3.96
N LYS A 89 -22.98 -5.50 4.97
CA LYS A 89 -22.58 -5.56 6.38
C LYS A 89 -21.90 -6.87 6.73
N ASP A 90 -22.41 -7.98 6.20
CA ASP A 90 -21.77 -9.29 6.37
C ASP A 90 -20.41 -9.34 5.68
N LEU A 91 -20.28 -8.78 4.48
CA LEU A 91 -19.00 -8.65 3.77
C LEU A 91 -17.97 -7.88 4.62
N MET A 92 -18.33 -6.69 5.11
CA MET A 92 -17.46 -5.87 5.96
C MET A 92 -17.16 -6.53 7.31
N GLY A 93 -18.10 -7.32 7.83
CA GLY A 93 -17.95 -8.11 9.05
C GLY A 93 -17.17 -9.42 8.90
N ARG A 94 -16.58 -9.69 7.72
CA ARG A 94 -15.90 -10.96 7.37
C ARG A 94 -16.81 -12.21 7.49
N ARG A 95 -18.12 -12.03 7.39
CA ARG A 95 -19.16 -13.08 7.35
C ARG A 95 -19.48 -13.44 5.90
N PHE A 96 -18.47 -13.90 5.16
CA PHE A 96 -18.55 -13.98 3.70
C PHE A 96 -19.60 -14.97 3.19
N GLU A 97 -19.81 -16.11 3.87
CA GLU A 97 -20.84 -17.08 3.48
C GLU A 97 -22.25 -16.49 3.62
N GLN A 98 -22.51 -15.74 4.69
CA GLN A 98 -23.77 -15.03 4.89
C GLN A 98 -23.97 -13.92 3.85
N SER A 99 -22.89 -13.20 3.54
CA SER A 99 -22.86 -12.18 2.49
C SER A 99 -23.22 -12.77 1.11
N ILE A 100 -22.57 -13.87 0.73
CA ILE A 100 -22.84 -14.60 -0.52
C ILE A 100 -24.30 -15.07 -0.57
N ALA A 101 -24.81 -15.65 0.52
CA ALA A 101 -26.21 -16.08 0.60
C ALA A 101 -27.19 -14.91 0.42
N ALA A 102 -26.91 -13.74 1.03
CA ALA A 102 -27.73 -12.55 0.90
C ALA A 102 -27.74 -12.01 -0.54
N PHE A 103 -26.57 -11.95 -1.19
CA PHE A 103 -26.46 -11.49 -2.59
C PHE A 103 -27.13 -12.44 -3.57
N ARG A 104 -26.90 -13.76 -3.44
CA ARG A 104 -27.55 -14.79 -4.27
C ARG A 104 -29.07 -14.78 -4.07
N GLY A 105 -29.54 -14.68 -2.83
CA GLY A 105 -30.97 -14.57 -2.55
C GLY A 105 -31.60 -13.29 -3.14
N SER A 106 -30.84 -12.21 -3.30
CA SER A 106 -31.28 -11.02 -4.04
C SER A 106 -31.36 -11.27 -5.54
N MET A 107 -30.34 -11.94 -6.10
CA MET A 107 -30.27 -12.33 -7.50
C MET A 107 -31.46 -13.23 -7.89
N ASP A 108 -31.83 -14.19 -7.04
CA ASP A 108 -32.96 -15.10 -7.29
C ASP A 108 -34.31 -14.38 -7.30
N ARG A 109 -34.46 -13.31 -6.50
CA ARG A 109 -35.71 -12.54 -6.39
C ARG A 109 -35.85 -11.48 -7.46
N GLU A 110 -34.77 -10.77 -7.79
CA GLU A 110 -34.79 -9.56 -8.63
C GLU A 110 -34.19 -9.78 -10.03
N GLY A 111 -33.54 -10.94 -10.24
CA GLY A 111 -32.77 -11.25 -11.43
C GLY A 111 -31.31 -10.80 -11.34
N ALA A 112 -30.47 -11.41 -12.17
CA ALA A 112 -29.05 -11.05 -12.28
C ALA A 112 -28.87 -9.65 -12.90
N ASN A 113 -27.94 -8.89 -12.32
CA ASN A 113 -27.59 -7.54 -12.75
C ASN A 113 -26.13 -7.23 -12.36
N GLY A 114 -25.55 -6.19 -12.96
CA GLY A 114 -24.15 -5.84 -12.76
C GLY A 114 -23.80 -5.46 -11.31
N ALA A 115 -24.73 -4.87 -10.56
CA ALA A 115 -24.50 -4.48 -9.17
C ALA A 115 -24.32 -5.72 -8.26
N ILE A 116 -25.24 -6.69 -8.34
CA ILE A 116 -25.15 -7.94 -7.58
C ILE A 116 -23.97 -8.81 -8.04
N ALA A 117 -23.70 -8.87 -9.34
CA ALA A 117 -22.52 -9.58 -9.86
C ALA A 117 -21.22 -9.01 -9.26
N SER A 118 -21.09 -7.69 -9.15
CA SER A 118 -19.92 -7.07 -8.50
C SER A 118 -19.82 -7.42 -7.01
N ALA A 119 -20.95 -7.48 -6.32
CA ALA A 119 -21.02 -7.84 -4.91
C ALA A 119 -20.60 -9.30 -4.66
N LEU A 120 -21.10 -10.22 -5.49
CA LEU A 120 -20.71 -11.63 -5.46
C LEU A 120 -19.23 -11.81 -5.78
N ALA A 121 -18.73 -11.12 -6.81
CA ALA A 121 -17.32 -11.16 -7.17
C ALA A 121 -16.43 -10.80 -5.96
N GLN A 122 -16.70 -9.67 -5.29
CA GLN A 122 -15.92 -9.25 -4.13
C GLN A 122 -16.04 -10.24 -2.96
N ALA A 123 -17.23 -10.78 -2.70
CA ALA A 123 -17.42 -11.73 -1.60
C ALA A 123 -16.65 -13.04 -1.80
N TYR A 124 -16.65 -13.60 -3.03
CA TYR A 124 -15.88 -14.80 -3.35
C TYR A 124 -14.37 -14.57 -3.32
N GLU A 125 -13.90 -13.39 -3.73
CA GLU A 125 -12.49 -12.99 -3.63
C GLU A 125 -12.02 -13.01 -2.17
N GLN A 126 -12.76 -12.32 -1.30
CA GLN A 126 -12.41 -12.21 0.12
C GLN A 126 -12.50 -13.56 0.84
N LEU A 127 -13.51 -14.37 0.52
CA LEU A 127 -13.62 -15.74 1.03
C LEU A 127 -12.43 -16.60 0.60
N THR A 128 -11.95 -16.44 -0.63
CA THR A 128 -10.78 -17.16 -1.15
C THR A 128 -9.55 -16.87 -0.29
N TYR A 129 -9.22 -15.59 -0.08
CA TYR A 129 -8.05 -15.20 0.70
C TYR A 129 -8.18 -15.56 2.19
N GLN A 130 -9.37 -15.46 2.78
CA GLN A 130 -9.58 -15.94 4.16
C GLN A 130 -9.35 -17.44 4.27
N THR A 131 -9.91 -18.22 3.35
CA THR A 131 -9.77 -19.68 3.34
C THR A 131 -8.29 -20.09 3.23
N LEU A 132 -7.51 -19.40 2.39
CA LEU A 132 -6.07 -19.60 2.26
C LEU A 132 -5.32 -19.26 3.56
N ALA A 133 -5.63 -18.12 4.17
CA ALA A 133 -5.02 -17.70 5.43
C ALA A 133 -5.26 -18.71 6.58
N ASP A 134 -6.49 -19.20 6.71
CA ASP A 134 -6.86 -20.15 7.76
C ASP A 134 -6.14 -21.50 7.61
N GLN A 135 -5.91 -21.94 6.37
CA GLN A 135 -5.12 -23.14 6.13
C GLN A 135 -3.66 -22.99 6.54
N VAL A 136 -3.01 -21.87 6.20
CA VAL A 136 -1.62 -21.62 6.61
C VAL A 136 -1.50 -21.67 8.13
N ARG A 137 -2.44 -21.02 8.85
CA ARG A 137 -2.49 -21.08 10.33
C ARG A 137 -2.64 -22.50 10.84
N ARG A 138 -3.51 -23.30 10.24
CA ARG A 138 -3.72 -24.71 10.62
C ARG A 138 -2.46 -25.54 10.41
N SER A 139 -1.80 -25.42 9.25
CA SER A 139 -0.56 -26.13 8.95
C SER A 139 0.56 -25.75 9.93
N VAL A 140 0.77 -24.46 10.18
CA VAL A 140 1.79 -23.96 11.13
C VAL A 140 1.56 -24.47 12.56
N ARG A 141 0.30 -24.50 13.03
CA ARG A 141 -0.09 -25.06 14.34
C ARG A 141 0.16 -26.56 14.45
N SER A 142 -0.01 -27.28 13.34
CA SER A 142 0.12 -28.75 13.30
C SER A 142 1.56 -29.26 13.19
N CYS A 143 2.52 -28.38 12.86
CA CYS A 143 3.94 -28.70 12.76
C CYS A 143 4.50 -29.26 14.09
N ARG A 144 5.23 -30.38 14.02
CA ARG A 144 5.65 -31.18 15.20
C ARG A 144 6.39 -30.34 16.26
N GLY A 145 7.26 -29.40 15.85
CA GLY A 145 8.03 -28.53 16.74
C GLY A 145 7.23 -27.39 17.41
N ASN A 146 5.98 -27.19 17.01
CA ASN A 146 5.14 -26.06 17.46
C ASN A 146 3.95 -26.49 18.33
N ARG A 147 3.53 -27.77 18.27
CA ARG A 147 2.27 -28.24 18.90
C ARG A 147 2.16 -27.91 20.39
N TRP A 148 3.26 -27.96 21.13
CA TRP A 148 3.27 -27.70 22.57
C TRP A 148 2.92 -26.25 22.88
N MET A 149 3.35 -25.28 22.06
CA MET A 149 3.12 -23.84 22.27
C MET A 149 1.63 -23.46 22.25
N PHE A 150 0.78 -24.31 21.67
CA PHE A 150 -0.66 -24.11 21.57
C PHE A 150 -1.47 -24.92 22.61
N ARG A 151 -0.79 -25.63 23.52
CA ARG A 151 -1.44 -26.54 24.50
C ARG A 151 -1.16 -26.20 25.97
N VAL A 152 -0.09 -25.45 26.25
CA VAL A 152 0.27 -25.05 27.62
C VAL A 152 -0.78 -24.06 28.14
N GLY A 153 -1.34 -24.32 29.33
CA GLY A 153 -2.39 -23.48 29.93
C GLY A 153 -1.94 -22.68 31.14
N GLN A 154 -0.91 -23.14 31.86
CA GLN A 154 -0.41 -22.53 33.10
C GLN A 154 1.10 -22.28 33.05
N ALA A 155 1.58 -21.32 33.83
CA ALA A 155 3.00 -20.94 33.85
C ALA A 155 3.95 -22.07 34.30
N ASP A 156 3.50 -22.99 35.16
CA ASP A 156 4.26 -24.14 35.65
C ASP A 156 4.34 -25.31 34.67
N GLU A 157 3.44 -25.34 33.69
CA GLU A 157 3.47 -26.29 32.56
C GLU A 157 4.48 -25.88 31.47
N GLN A 158 5.11 -24.70 31.58
CA GLN A 158 6.08 -24.20 30.59
C GLN A 158 7.36 -25.06 30.58
N PRO A 159 7.64 -25.83 29.51
CA PRO A 159 8.80 -26.72 29.47
C PRO A 159 10.15 -26.00 29.34
N LEU A 160 10.16 -24.73 28.93
CA LEU A 160 11.40 -24.03 28.60
C LEU A 160 12.15 -23.52 29.84
N ARG A 161 13.48 -23.56 29.78
CA ARG A 161 14.40 -23.00 30.78
C ARG A 161 15.53 -22.25 30.10
N LEU A 162 15.98 -21.16 30.70
CA LEU A 162 17.14 -20.43 30.21
C LEU A 162 18.40 -21.30 30.33
N HIS A 163 19.22 -21.29 29.29
CA HIS A 163 20.46 -22.05 29.23
C HIS A 163 21.40 -21.61 30.37
N PRO A 164 21.97 -22.53 31.16
CA PRO A 164 22.75 -22.20 32.37
C PRO A 164 23.88 -21.20 32.14
N ARG A 165 24.59 -21.31 31.00
CA ARG A 165 25.65 -20.38 30.59
C ARG A 165 25.23 -18.91 30.47
N LEU A 166 23.94 -18.60 30.35
CA LEU A 166 23.44 -17.21 30.37
C LEU A 166 23.23 -16.66 31.79
N LEU A 167 23.36 -17.51 32.80
CA LEU A 167 23.30 -17.16 34.21
C LEU A 167 24.68 -17.24 34.90
N GLU A 168 25.70 -17.75 34.20
CA GLU A 168 27.08 -17.86 34.69
C GLU A 168 27.73 -16.47 34.83
N ARG A 169 28.09 -16.10 36.05
CA ARG A 169 28.70 -14.82 36.41
C ARG A 169 29.84 -15.05 37.39
N ASP A 170 30.91 -14.27 37.23
CA ASP A 170 32.07 -14.34 38.14
C ASP A 170 31.75 -13.80 39.54
N SER A 171 30.78 -12.87 39.65
CA SER A 171 30.30 -12.29 40.91
C SER A 171 28.89 -11.71 40.77
N ASP A 172 28.25 -11.40 41.90
CA ASP A 172 26.96 -10.70 41.96
C ASP A 172 27.01 -9.25 41.44
N GLN A 173 28.21 -8.72 41.16
CA GLN A 173 28.42 -7.42 40.50
C GLN A 173 28.77 -7.55 39.01
N SER A 174 29.24 -8.71 38.56
CA SER A 174 29.61 -8.94 37.16
C SER A 174 28.38 -8.96 36.27
N LEU A 175 28.43 -8.43 35.05
CA LEU A 175 27.28 -8.48 34.13
C LEU A 175 26.92 -9.92 33.72
N PHE A 176 25.65 -10.15 33.42
CA PHE A 176 25.22 -11.41 32.80
C PHE A 176 25.80 -11.53 31.38
N PRO A 177 26.16 -12.75 30.92
CA PRO A 177 26.56 -12.99 29.55
C PRO A 177 25.47 -12.56 28.54
N ILE A 178 25.90 -12.10 27.38
CA ILE A 178 25.02 -11.69 26.27
C ILE A 178 25.17 -12.72 25.15
N LEU A 179 24.06 -13.36 24.79
CA LEU A 179 24.00 -14.12 23.54
C LEU A 179 23.71 -13.14 22.41
N VAL A 180 24.51 -13.22 21.35
CA VAL A 180 24.41 -12.37 20.16
C VAL A 180 24.17 -13.25 18.94
N GLU A 181 23.08 -13.02 18.22
CA GLU A 181 22.78 -13.66 16.95
C GLU A 181 23.00 -12.65 15.81
N ARG A 182 23.72 -13.07 14.77
CA ARG A 182 23.95 -12.28 13.56
C ARG A 182 23.36 -13.01 12.37
N THR A 183 22.61 -12.29 11.54
CA THR A 183 21.88 -12.90 10.43
C THR A 183 22.10 -12.08 9.14
N PRO A 184 22.54 -12.72 8.04
CA PRO A 184 22.62 -12.07 6.73
C PRO A 184 21.21 -11.84 6.17
N VAL A 185 21.13 -11.08 5.07
CA VAL A 185 19.88 -10.93 4.32
C VAL A 185 19.89 -11.81 3.08
N ARG A 186 18.70 -12.00 2.48
CA ARG A 186 18.60 -12.72 1.20
C ARG A 186 18.88 -11.78 0.03
N LEU A 187 19.53 -12.32 -1.00
CA LEU A 187 19.58 -11.81 -2.36
C LEU A 187 19.06 -12.94 -3.27
N ASP A 188 17.96 -12.73 -3.97
CA ASP A 188 17.39 -13.70 -4.91
C ASP A 188 17.92 -13.47 -6.33
N LEU A 189 18.48 -14.50 -6.97
CA LEU A 189 18.81 -14.47 -8.40
C LEU A 189 17.60 -14.87 -9.26
N SER A 190 16.70 -15.68 -8.69
CA SER A 190 15.43 -15.99 -9.30
C SER A 190 14.42 -16.42 -8.23
N HIS A 191 13.30 -15.73 -8.16
CA HIS A 191 12.12 -16.09 -7.39
C HIS A 191 11.11 -16.93 -8.20
N SER A 192 11.46 -17.32 -9.43
CA SER A 192 10.64 -18.12 -10.36
C SER A 192 9.17 -17.69 -10.41
N ALA A 193 8.93 -16.41 -10.70
CA ALA A 193 7.60 -15.81 -10.71
C ALA A 193 6.80 -16.01 -9.40
N TRP A 194 7.45 -15.74 -8.25
CA TRP A 194 6.86 -15.78 -6.90
C TRP A 194 6.26 -17.15 -6.57
N SER A 195 6.93 -18.21 -7.05
CA SER A 195 6.45 -19.59 -6.87
C SER A 195 6.52 -20.08 -5.41
N ASP A 196 7.19 -19.32 -4.54
CA ASP A 196 7.40 -19.62 -3.12
C ASP A 196 6.28 -19.12 -2.19
N ILE A 197 5.31 -18.39 -2.71
CA ILE A 197 4.09 -18.04 -1.96
C ILE A 197 3.43 -19.36 -1.53
N PHE A 198 3.14 -19.51 -0.23
CA PHE A 198 2.86 -20.81 0.40
C PHE A 198 1.87 -21.67 -0.36
N PHE A 199 0.71 -21.14 -0.72
CA PHE A 199 -0.33 -21.93 -1.36
C PHE A 199 0.01 -22.27 -2.83
N LEU A 200 0.75 -21.42 -3.56
CA LEU A 200 1.29 -21.77 -4.89
C LEU A 200 2.25 -22.95 -4.75
N GLY A 201 3.15 -22.86 -3.77
CA GLY A 201 4.10 -23.93 -3.47
C GLY A 201 3.44 -25.25 -3.07
N MET A 202 2.31 -25.17 -2.40
CA MET A 202 1.52 -26.34 -1.99
C MET A 202 0.61 -26.88 -3.11
N ASP A 203 0.17 -26.07 -4.07
CA ASP A 203 -0.63 -26.54 -5.22
C ASP A 203 0.25 -27.07 -6.37
N TYR A 204 1.41 -26.46 -6.61
CA TYR A 204 2.37 -26.83 -7.65
C TYR A 204 3.80 -26.96 -7.11
N PRO A 205 4.05 -27.92 -6.19
CA PRO A 205 5.35 -28.08 -5.54
C PRO A 205 6.48 -28.33 -6.54
N GLU A 206 6.21 -29.03 -7.64
CA GLU A 206 7.19 -29.32 -8.68
C GLU A 206 7.73 -28.05 -9.37
N GLY A 207 6.95 -26.97 -9.43
CA GLY A 207 7.35 -25.68 -9.99
C GLY A 207 7.69 -24.61 -8.95
N ALA A 208 7.58 -24.92 -7.66
CA ALA A 208 7.92 -24.01 -6.59
C ALA A 208 9.41 -24.06 -6.31
N ARG A 209 10.18 -23.16 -6.91
CA ARG A 209 11.66 -23.18 -6.85
C ARG A 209 12.19 -21.76 -6.85
N VAL A 210 13.16 -21.47 -5.99
CA VAL A 210 13.87 -20.18 -5.97
C VAL A 210 15.36 -20.39 -5.75
N LEU A 211 16.17 -19.45 -6.22
CA LEU A 211 17.62 -19.46 -6.10
C LEU A 211 18.07 -18.23 -5.34
N ASN A 212 18.53 -18.44 -4.11
CA ASN A 212 18.82 -17.38 -3.16
C ASN A 212 20.28 -17.45 -2.68
N ILE A 213 20.81 -16.30 -2.30
CA ILE A 213 22.15 -16.11 -1.75
C ILE A 213 22.03 -15.38 -0.42
N SER A 214 22.71 -15.86 0.62
CA SER A 214 22.83 -15.10 1.88
C SER A 214 23.97 -14.11 1.75
N VAL A 215 23.70 -12.83 1.99
CA VAL A 215 24.68 -11.76 1.83
C VAL A 215 24.80 -10.86 3.07
N ASP A 216 26.04 -10.51 3.37
CA ASP A 216 26.41 -9.40 4.24
C ASP A 216 26.40 -8.10 3.42
N LEU A 217 26.05 -6.98 4.05
CA LEU A 217 25.90 -5.69 3.37
C LEU A 217 26.64 -4.56 4.08
N GLY A 218 27.04 -3.57 3.28
CA GLY A 218 27.50 -2.26 3.72
C GLY A 218 27.13 -1.20 2.69
N VAL A 219 26.77 0.01 3.12
CA VAL A 219 26.50 1.13 2.22
C VAL A 219 27.82 1.71 1.75
N HIS A 220 28.02 1.75 0.43
CA HIS A 220 29.24 2.27 -0.17
C HIS A 220 29.45 3.74 0.21
N GLY A 221 30.68 4.10 0.59
CA GLY A 221 31.04 5.44 1.07
C GLY A 221 30.64 5.76 2.52
N ARG A 222 29.83 4.91 3.17
CA ARG A 222 29.47 5.03 4.60
C ARG A 222 30.15 3.98 5.46
N ASP A 223 30.11 2.71 5.02
CA ASP A 223 30.61 1.57 5.77
C ASP A 223 31.94 1.09 5.18
N ASP A 224 32.93 0.81 6.04
CA ASP A 224 34.25 0.34 5.59
C ASP A 224 34.19 -1.07 4.97
N HIS A 225 33.38 -1.96 5.56
CA HIS A 225 33.27 -3.36 5.15
C HIS A 225 31.82 -3.89 5.28
N PRO A 226 31.37 -4.78 4.36
CA PRO A 226 30.09 -5.47 4.51
C PRO A 226 30.06 -6.37 5.74
N ARG A 227 28.93 -6.38 6.45
CA ARG A 227 28.70 -7.24 7.63
C ARG A 227 27.26 -7.76 7.67
N PRO A 228 26.94 -8.81 8.45
CA PRO A 228 25.55 -9.21 8.66
C PRO A 228 24.73 -8.00 9.13
N PRO A 229 23.67 -7.61 8.42
CA PRO A 229 22.99 -6.36 8.71
C PRO A 229 22.05 -6.46 9.91
N ILE A 230 21.72 -7.67 10.35
CA ILE A 230 20.83 -7.93 11.49
C ILE A 230 21.67 -8.47 12.65
N GLU A 231 21.53 -7.82 13.81
CA GLU A 231 22.07 -8.29 15.08
C GLU A 231 20.95 -8.30 16.12
N THR A 232 20.84 -9.39 16.88
CA THR A 232 19.90 -9.50 17.99
C THR A 232 20.62 -10.02 19.24
N TYR A 233 20.18 -9.55 20.42
CA TYR A 233 20.86 -9.77 21.68
C TYR A 233 19.86 -10.20 22.75
N VAL A 234 20.24 -11.16 23.60
CA VAL A 234 19.47 -11.52 24.79
C VAL A 234 20.39 -11.67 26.00
N ARG A 235 19.92 -11.14 27.13
CA ARG A 235 20.60 -11.21 28.43
C ARG A 235 19.56 -11.37 29.55
N ALA A 236 19.92 -12.10 30.60
CA ALA A 236 19.13 -12.16 31.84
C ALA A 236 19.25 -10.84 32.64
N ILE A 237 18.16 -10.41 33.26
CA ILE A 237 18.14 -9.19 34.08
C ILE A 237 17.52 -9.47 35.46
N PRO A 238 17.97 -8.78 36.52
CA PRO A 238 17.46 -8.94 37.90
C PRO A 238 16.13 -8.19 38.13
N GLU A 239 15.29 -8.13 37.10
CA GLU A 239 13.99 -7.46 37.12
C GLU A 239 12.99 -8.43 36.47
N PRO A 240 11.83 -8.74 37.09
CA PRO A 240 10.90 -9.76 36.60
C PRO A 240 10.02 -9.22 35.45
N LEU A 241 10.65 -8.74 34.37
CA LEU A 241 10.01 -8.12 33.22
C LEU A 241 10.70 -8.52 31.90
N LEU A 242 10.04 -8.24 30.78
CA LEU A 242 10.64 -8.30 29.45
C LEU A 242 11.03 -6.90 28.99
N ARG A 243 12.32 -6.60 28.92
CA ARG A 243 12.81 -5.32 28.37
C ARG A 243 13.07 -5.47 26.89
N LEU A 244 12.25 -4.84 26.06
CA LEU A 244 12.34 -4.91 24.61
C LEU A 244 12.93 -3.62 24.06
N THR A 245 14.01 -3.70 23.27
CA THR A 245 14.66 -2.53 22.68
C THR A 245 14.92 -2.73 21.19
N SER A 246 14.49 -1.79 20.34
CA SER A 246 14.95 -1.68 18.97
C SER A 246 15.81 -0.43 18.84
N ILE A 247 17.08 -0.64 18.51
CA ILE A 247 18.07 0.44 18.36
C ILE A 247 17.76 1.27 17.12
N ASP A 248 17.37 0.63 16.02
CA ASP A 248 17.06 1.25 14.73
C ASP A 248 15.76 2.06 14.75
N LEU A 249 14.76 1.63 15.53
CA LEU A 249 13.51 2.38 15.73
C LEU A 249 13.57 3.37 16.89
N ASN A 250 14.72 3.48 17.57
CA ASN A 250 14.93 4.33 18.73
C ASN A 250 13.83 4.12 19.81
N ALA A 251 13.44 2.86 20.03
CA ALA A 251 12.29 2.49 20.85
C ALA A 251 12.69 1.47 21.93
N CYS A 252 12.17 1.67 23.15
CA CYS A 252 12.36 0.76 24.27
C CYS A 252 11.10 0.66 25.11
N LYS A 253 10.81 -0.53 25.65
CA LYS A 253 9.68 -0.75 26.55
C LYS A 253 9.97 -1.85 27.56
N ASP A 254 9.55 -1.61 28.79
CA ASP A 254 9.61 -2.58 29.87
C ASP A 254 8.22 -3.19 29.97
N VAL A 255 8.06 -4.42 29.48
CA VAL A 255 6.78 -5.13 29.41
C VAL A 255 6.61 -5.95 30.68
N THR A 256 5.54 -5.65 31.42
CA THR A 256 5.28 -6.26 32.75
C THR A 256 4.05 -7.15 32.78
N THR A 257 3.22 -7.12 31.72
CA THR A 257 1.98 -7.90 31.62
C THR A 257 1.87 -8.63 30.29
N LEU A 258 1.10 -9.73 30.26
CA LEU A 258 0.79 -10.44 29.02
C LEU A 258 -0.04 -9.58 28.06
N GLU A 259 -1.00 -8.80 28.57
CA GLU A 259 -1.81 -7.90 27.75
C GLU A 259 -0.94 -6.91 26.95
N GLU A 260 0.09 -6.35 27.59
CA GLU A 260 1.03 -5.44 26.94
C GLU A 260 1.93 -6.14 25.90
N LEU A 261 2.29 -7.40 26.13
CA LEU A 261 3.08 -8.21 25.20
C LEU A 261 2.28 -8.60 23.95
N PHE A 262 1.00 -8.95 24.09
CA PHE A 262 0.12 -9.28 22.97
C PHE A 262 -0.47 -8.04 22.28
N ASN A 263 -0.22 -6.84 22.80
CA ASN A 263 -0.60 -5.58 22.17
C ASN A 263 0.48 -5.13 21.16
N PHE A 264 0.27 -5.41 19.88
CA PHE A 264 1.21 -5.03 18.80
C PHE A 264 1.05 -3.58 18.32
N GLY A 265 0.03 -2.84 18.78
CA GLY A 265 -0.34 -1.52 18.22
C GLY A 265 0.00 -0.32 19.10
N ASN A 266 0.46 -0.54 20.33
CA ASN A 266 0.75 0.53 21.29
C ASN A 266 2.21 1.02 21.28
N ASP A 267 3.07 0.43 20.44
CA ASP A 267 4.48 0.82 20.27
C ASP A 267 5.07 0.25 18.96
N TYR A 268 6.31 0.64 18.64
CA TYR A 268 7.03 0.19 17.44
C TYR A 268 7.76 -1.16 17.61
N LEU A 269 7.57 -1.88 18.72
CA LEU A 269 8.31 -3.11 19.05
C LEU A 269 7.56 -4.38 18.66
N GLY A 270 6.50 -4.26 17.84
CA GLY A 270 5.64 -5.38 17.45
C GLY A 270 6.39 -6.58 16.87
N LEU A 271 7.46 -6.39 16.10
CA LEU A 271 8.26 -7.50 15.56
C LEU A 271 9.07 -8.22 16.65
N ILE A 272 9.59 -7.51 17.66
CA ILE A 272 10.27 -8.13 18.80
C ILE A 272 9.27 -8.92 19.64
N LYS A 273 8.08 -8.37 19.88
CA LYS A 273 6.96 -9.08 20.54
C LYS A 273 6.58 -10.34 19.78
N ALA A 274 6.50 -10.26 18.44
CA ALA A 274 6.22 -11.42 17.58
C ALA A 274 7.32 -12.48 17.71
N GLY A 275 8.60 -12.08 17.76
CA GLY A 275 9.73 -12.99 17.98
C GLY A 275 9.67 -13.70 19.34
N VAL A 276 9.34 -12.95 20.41
CA VAL A 276 9.11 -13.51 21.75
C VAL A 276 8.01 -14.57 21.73
N ILE A 277 6.88 -14.27 21.09
CA ILE A 277 5.72 -15.16 21.04
C ILE A 277 6.00 -16.38 20.16
N ALA A 278 6.52 -16.16 18.94
CA ALA A 278 6.76 -17.21 17.95
C ALA A 278 7.91 -18.14 18.35
N SER A 279 8.86 -17.69 19.18
CA SER A 279 9.91 -18.55 19.73
C SER A 279 9.41 -19.55 20.79
N GLY A 280 8.19 -19.36 21.30
CA GLY A 280 7.64 -20.14 22.41
C GLY A 280 8.08 -19.66 23.80
N LEU A 281 8.91 -18.60 23.90
CA LEU A 281 9.29 -18.00 25.18
C LEU A 281 8.05 -17.59 25.99
N VAL A 282 7.11 -16.91 25.33
CA VAL A 282 5.74 -16.71 25.82
C VAL A 282 4.78 -17.34 24.80
N PRO A 283 4.26 -18.56 25.04
CA PRO A 283 3.49 -19.27 24.05
C PRO A 283 2.20 -18.53 23.64
N PRO A 284 1.73 -18.63 22.39
CA PRO A 284 0.49 -17.99 21.94
C PRO A 284 -0.75 -18.38 22.74
N SER A 285 -0.75 -19.57 23.36
CA SER A 285 -1.84 -20.06 24.23
C SER A 285 -2.06 -19.23 25.50
N PHE A 286 -1.10 -18.38 25.88
CA PHE A 286 -1.21 -17.51 27.06
C PHE A 286 -2.01 -16.24 26.78
N GLU A 287 -2.29 -15.93 25.51
CA GLU A 287 -3.08 -14.76 25.14
C GLU A 287 -4.49 -14.83 25.78
N GLY A 288 -4.89 -13.76 26.48
CA GLY A 288 -6.19 -13.68 27.15
C GLY A 288 -6.33 -14.54 28.40
N THR A 289 -5.26 -15.18 28.89
CA THR A 289 -5.26 -15.93 30.15
C THR A 289 -5.01 -15.02 31.36
N ALA A 290 -5.33 -15.50 32.57
CA ALA A 290 -5.06 -14.81 33.83
C ALA A 290 -3.63 -15.03 34.36
N ASN A 291 -2.77 -15.71 33.61
CA ASN A 291 -1.38 -15.97 33.99
C ASN A 291 -0.61 -14.65 34.14
N ARG A 292 0.38 -14.62 35.04
CA ARG A 292 1.24 -13.45 35.21
C ARG A 292 2.58 -13.62 34.51
N LEU A 293 3.07 -12.54 33.89
CA LEU A 293 4.34 -12.57 33.15
C LEU A 293 5.54 -12.78 34.08
N ASP A 294 5.53 -12.20 35.28
CA ASP A 294 6.60 -12.35 36.27
C ASP A 294 6.75 -13.79 36.76
N GLU A 295 5.63 -14.50 36.98
CA GLU A 295 5.62 -15.92 37.35
C GLU A 295 6.19 -16.80 36.23
N LEU A 296 5.79 -16.55 34.98
CA LEU A 296 6.31 -17.25 33.80
C LEU A 296 7.82 -17.03 33.64
N LEU A 297 8.29 -15.79 33.73
CA LEU A 297 9.72 -15.46 33.69
C LEU A 297 10.47 -16.08 34.86
N GLY A 298 9.86 -16.11 36.05
CA GLY A 298 10.38 -16.78 37.22
C GLY A 298 10.63 -18.28 37.01
N HIS A 299 9.77 -18.93 36.22
CA HIS A 299 9.90 -20.34 35.85
C HIS A 299 10.96 -20.58 34.76
N ILE A 300 11.06 -19.68 33.77
CA ILE A 300 12.00 -19.80 32.65
C ILE A 300 13.43 -19.45 33.08
N VAL A 301 13.60 -18.33 33.81
CA VAL A 301 14.90 -17.77 34.20
C VAL A 301 15.25 -18.18 35.63
N ARG A 302 14.60 -17.54 36.61
CA ARG A 302 14.55 -17.83 38.05
C ARG A 302 13.68 -16.78 38.76
N PRO A 303 13.15 -17.02 39.97
CA PRO A 303 12.27 -16.07 40.66
C PRO A 303 12.87 -14.66 40.79
N GLY A 304 12.12 -13.63 40.40
CA GLY A 304 12.55 -12.23 40.45
C GLY A 304 13.40 -11.76 39.25
N TYR A 305 13.66 -12.62 38.27
CA TYR A 305 14.46 -12.30 37.09
C TYR A 305 13.61 -12.31 35.82
N GLY A 306 14.10 -11.61 34.81
CA GLY A 306 13.48 -11.46 33.51
C GLY A 306 14.52 -11.48 32.39
N LEU A 307 14.12 -11.00 31.22
CA LEU A 307 14.96 -10.99 30.03
C LEU A 307 14.95 -9.62 29.35
N GLU A 308 16.11 -9.26 28.82
CA GLU A 308 16.30 -8.10 27.96
C GLU A 308 16.58 -8.60 26.54
N VAL A 309 15.75 -8.20 25.59
CA VAL A 309 15.85 -8.56 24.16
C VAL A 309 16.05 -7.30 23.34
N VAL A 310 17.13 -7.27 22.58
CA VAL A 310 17.54 -6.10 21.79
C VAL A 310 17.65 -6.48 20.32
N SER A 311 17.12 -5.64 19.43
CA SER A 311 17.36 -5.75 17.98
C SER A 311 18.13 -4.55 17.45
N LYS A 312 18.95 -4.80 16.44
CA LYS A 312 19.70 -3.79 15.68
C LYS A 312 19.74 -4.18 14.21
N VAL A 313 19.23 -3.30 13.36
CA VAL A 313 19.39 -3.39 11.90
C VAL A 313 20.33 -2.26 11.45
N ASN A 314 21.35 -2.58 10.67
CA ASN A 314 22.39 -1.64 10.23
C ASN A 314 21.90 -0.69 9.11
N ASP A 315 20.98 0.23 9.45
CA ASP A 315 20.50 1.34 8.61
C ASP A 315 20.13 0.91 7.17
N ILE A 316 19.52 -0.28 7.03
CA ILE A 316 18.87 -0.73 5.79
C ILE A 316 17.41 -0.27 5.86
N PRO A 317 16.91 0.47 4.85
CA PRO A 317 15.54 0.97 4.85
C PRO A 317 14.50 -0.16 4.91
N LYS A 318 13.36 0.12 5.56
CA LYS A 318 12.16 -0.70 5.39
C LYS A 318 11.78 -0.70 3.90
N GLY A 319 11.43 -1.88 3.37
CA GLY A 319 11.11 -2.03 1.95
C GLY A 319 12.32 -2.29 1.04
N SER A 320 13.50 -2.61 1.60
CA SER A 320 14.73 -2.89 0.83
C SER A 320 14.68 -4.03 -0.17
N ARG A 321 13.62 -4.85 -0.15
CA ARG A 321 13.43 -6.08 -0.94
C ARG A 321 14.35 -7.25 -0.59
N LEU A 322 15.13 -7.11 0.48
CA LEU A 322 16.05 -8.13 0.97
C LEU A 322 15.48 -8.96 2.14
N ALA A 323 14.16 -8.92 2.34
CA ALA A 323 13.44 -9.57 3.46
C ALA A 323 14.04 -9.32 4.86
N VAL A 324 14.43 -8.07 5.13
CA VAL A 324 15.05 -7.71 6.42
C VAL A 324 14.12 -8.01 7.60
N SER A 325 12.83 -7.73 7.50
CA SER A 325 11.85 -7.98 8.57
C SER A 325 11.75 -9.46 8.93
N THR A 326 11.66 -10.32 7.93
CA THR A 326 11.52 -11.78 8.11
C THR A 326 12.80 -12.39 8.66
N ASN A 327 13.95 -11.97 8.12
CA ASN A 327 15.24 -12.42 8.65
C ASN A 327 15.49 -11.89 10.07
N LEU A 328 15.01 -10.70 10.43
CA LEU A 328 15.08 -10.18 11.80
C LEU A 328 14.18 -10.98 12.75
N LEU A 329 12.98 -11.34 12.31
CA LEU A 329 12.09 -12.21 13.07
C LEU A 329 12.72 -13.61 13.26
N ALA A 330 13.29 -14.19 12.20
CA ALA A 330 14.02 -15.45 12.26
C ALA A 330 15.23 -15.37 13.20
N SER A 331 15.96 -14.24 13.18
CA SER A 331 17.09 -13.96 14.10
C SER A 331 16.63 -13.97 15.56
N LEU A 332 15.56 -13.24 15.89
CA LEU A 332 14.97 -13.20 17.23
C LEU A 332 14.51 -14.59 17.69
N ILE A 333 13.86 -15.35 16.80
CA ILE A 333 13.38 -16.71 17.10
C ILE A 333 14.57 -17.64 17.35
N SER A 334 15.58 -17.63 16.49
CA SER A 334 16.82 -18.41 16.66
C SER A 334 17.49 -18.10 17.99
N LEU A 335 17.69 -16.82 18.28
CA LEU A 335 18.29 -16.32 19.51
C LEU A 335 17.58 -16.85 20.76
N LEU A 336 16.25 -16.74 20.79
CA LEU A 336 15.46 -17.19 21.94
C LEU A 336 15.35 -18.71 22.03
N MET A 337 15.32 -19.42 20.90
CA MET A 337 15.39 -20.89 20.88
C MET A 337 16.71 -21.39 21.45
N ARG A 338 17.83 -20.77 21.09
CA ARG A 338 19.16 -21.07 21.66
C ARG A 338 19.21 -20.77 23.15
N ALA A 339 18.74 -19.58 23.53
CA ALA A 339 18.72 -19.17 24.93
C ALA A 339 17.86 -20.09 25.81
N THR A 340 16.85 -20.77 25.26
CA THR A 340 15.93 -21.65 26.01
C THR A 340 16.19 -23.14 25.84
N GLY A 341 17.32 -23.52 25.22
CA GLY A 341 17.70 -24.93 25.03
C GLY A 341 16.83 -25.69 24.02
N GLN A 342 16.11 -24.99 23.15
CA GLN A 342 15.34 -25.61 22.06
C GLN A 342 16.22 -26.03 20.88
N THR A 343 17.45 -25.50 20.81
CA THR A 343 18.49 -25.95 19.88
C THR A 343 19.52 -26.80 20.61
N ARG A 344 20.24 -27.64 19.86
CA ARG A 344 21.33 -28.48 20.34
C ARG A 344 22.52 -27.65 20.84
N ASN A 345 22.82 -26.54 20.15
CA ASN A 345 23.96 -25.69 20.45
C ASN A 345 23.53 -24.26 20.81
N LEU A 346 24.12 -23.71 21.89
CA LEU A 346 23.93 -22.30 22.29
C LEU A 346 24.59 -21.32 21.31
N THR A 347 25.72 -21.69 20.72
CA THR A 347 26.52 -20.85 19.83
C THR A 347 26.85 -21.58 18.52
N GLY A 348 27.22 -20.85 17.47
CA GLY A 348 27.57 -21.40 16.17
C GLY A 348 26.41 -21.38 15.18
N LEU A 349 26.46 -22.32 14.22
CA LEU A 349 25.43 -22.52 13.19
C LEU A 349 24.15 -23.15 13.79
N LEU A 350 23.03 -23.06 13.07
CA LEU A 350 21.86 -23.89 13.34
C LEU A 350 21.98 -25.23 12.61
N ASP A 351 21.50 -26.30 13.22
CA ASP A 351 21.30 -27.56 12.49
C ASP A 351 20.17 -27.38 11.45
N PRO A 352 20.20 -28.06 10.29
CA PRO A 352 19.21 -27.86 9.23
C PRO A 352 17.75 -28.07 9.66
N GLU A 353 17.50 -29.02 10.56
CA GLU A 353 16.16 -29.24 11.12
C GLU A 353 15.71 -28.10 12.04
N GLU A 354 16.64 -27.51 12.81
CA GLU A 354 16.37 -26.35 13.67
C GLU A 354 16.05 -25.12 12.82
N ALA A 355 16.83 -24.90 11.75
CA ALA A 355 16.58 -23.83 10.80
C ALA A 355 15.18 -23.93 10.17
N ARG A 356 14.71 -25.15 9.82
CA ARG A 356 13.34 -25.38 9.33
C ARG A 356 12.28 -25.01 10.36
N VAL A 357 12.51 -25.29 11.65
CA VAL A 357 11.59 -24.87 12.73
C VAL A 357 11.58 -23.35 12.90
N VAL A 358 12.75 -22.70 12.81
CA VAL A 358 12.86 -21.24 12.81
C VAL A 358 12.06 -20.64 11.67
N VAL A 359 12.18 -21.17 10.44
CA VAL A 359 11.37 -20.70 9.29
C VAL A 359 9.88 -20.89 9.57
N ALA A 360 9.45 -22.07 10.03
CA ALA A 360 8.04 -22.34 10.35
C ALA A 360 7.47 -21.34 11.39
N ARG A 361 8.28 -20.95 12.37
CA ARG A 361 7.91 -19.97 13.41
C ARG A 361 8.03 -18.53 12.92
N ALA A 362 8.96 -18.21 12.02
CA ALA A 362 9.02 -16.91 11.37
C ALA A 362 7.73 -16.68 10.56
N ILE A 363 7.26 -17.68 9.82
CA ILE A 363 5.96 -17.66 9.15
C ILE A 363 4.85 -17.38 10.16
N LEU A 364 4.81 -18.10 11.30
CA LEU A 364 3.84 -17.81 12.36
C LEU A 364 3.87 -16.34 12.81
N GLY A 365 5.06 -15.82 13.11
CA GLY A 365 5.24 -14.45 13.61
C GLY A 365 4.91 -13.38 12.56
N GLU A 366 5.17 -13.65 11.27
CA GLU A 366 4.74 -12.78 10.17
C GLU A 366 3.22 -12.66 10.11
N TRP A 367 2.51 -13.79 10.26
CA TRP A 367 1.05 -13.81 10.27
C TRP A 367 0.47 -13.17 11.54
N LEU A 368 1.12 -13.32 12.70
CA LEU A 368 0.77 -12.58 13.92
C LEU A 368 0.95 -11.06 13.72
N GLY A 369 1.99 -10.65 12.98
CA GLY A 369 2.25 -9.26 12.59
C GLY A 369 1.49 -8.77 11.36
N GLY A 370 0.77 -9.65 10.66
CA GLY A 370 -0.14 -9.33 9.55
C GLY A 370 0.45 -9.33 8.13
N SER A 371 1.65 -9.86 7.88
CA SER A 371 2.25 -10.01 6.54
C SER A 371 2.18 -11.46 6.04
N GLY A 372 1.73 -11.70 4.81
CA GLY A 372 1.62 -13.03 4.19
C GLY A 372 2.67 -13.26 3.10
N GLY A 373 3.96 -13.30 3.46
CA GLY A 373 5.09 -13.48 2.53
C GLY A 373 5.25 -14.91 2.00
N GLY A 374 6.34 -15.20 1.29
CA GLY A 374 6.72 -16.56 0.87
C GLY A 374 7.77 -17.17 1.80
N TRP A 375 7.99 -18.49 1.75
CA TRP A 375 8.99 -19.14 2.63
C TRP A 375 10.43 -18.69 2.34
N GLN A 376 10.71 -18.10 1.18
CA GLN A 376 12.07 -17.71 0.79
C GLN A 376 12.56 -16.48 1.58
N ASP A 377 11.65 -15.74 2.22
CA ASP A 377 11.94 -14.53 3.02
C ASP A 377 12.86 -14.82 4.21
N SER A 378 12.78 -16.03 4.76
CA SER A 378 13.70 -16.53 5.80
C SER A 378 15.00 -17.10 5.22
N GLY A 379 15.30 -16.85 3.95
CA GLY A 379 16.47 -17.41 3.27
C GLY A 379 17.81 -17.07 3.93
N GLY A 380 17.91 -15.93 4.64
CA GLY A 380 19.13 -15.53 5.36
C GLY A 380 19.48 -16.46 6.52
N THR A 381 18.54 -17.29 7.01
CA THR A 381 18.81 -18.29 8.03
C THR A 381 19.82 -19.34 7.57
N PHE A 382 19.80 -19.69 6.27
CA PHE A 382 20.67 -20.72 5.68
C PHE A 382 21.92 -20.08 5.06
N PRO A 383 23.07 -20.78 5.01
CA PRO A 383 24.30 -20.24 4.43
C PRO A 383 24.24 -20.15 2.90
N GLY A 384 25.19 -19.40 2.33
CA GLY A 384 25.66 -19.56 0.96
C GLY A 384 24.63 -19.37 -0.15
N VAL A 385 24.92 -20.02 -1.27
CA VAL A 385 24.09 -20.07 -2.49
C VAL A 385 23.25 -21.35 -2.45
N LYS A 386 21.94 -21.21 -2.61
CA LYS A 386 21.00 -22.31 -2.34
C LYS A 386 19.78 -22.28 -3.23
N VAL A 387 19.35 -23.47 -3.62
CA VAL A 387 18.01 -23.68 -4.17
C VAL A 387 17.09 -24.03 -3.02
N ILE A 388 15.92 -23.40 -3.01
CA ILE A 388 14.86 -23.73 -2.08
C ILE A 388 13.65 -24.15 -2.93
N HIS A 389 13.06 -25.30 -2.63
CA HIS A 389 12.04 -25.87 -3.50
C HIS A 389 10.90 -26.57 -2.73
N GLY A 390 9.72 -26.56 -3.35
CA GLY A 390 8.54 -27.27 -2.87
C GLY A 390 8.75 -28.78 -2.91
N VAL A 391 8.00 -29.48 -2.06
CA VAL A 391 8.08 -30.93 -1.92
C VAL A 391 6.67 -31.52 -1.88
N PRO A 392 6.39 -32.60 -2.63
CA PRO A 392 5.12 -33.31 -2.54
C PRO A 392 4.80 -33.78 -1.10
N ALA A 393 3.53 -33.70 -0.71
CA ALA A 393 3.06 -34.17 0.59
C ALA A 393 3.02 -35.72 0.65
N GLY A 394 3.72 -36.29 1.63
CA GLY A 394 3.75 -37.72 1.93
C GLY A 394 2.76 -38.11 3.03
N GLU A 395 2.64 -39.41 3.32
CA GLU A 395 1.64 -39.96 4.26
C GLU A 395 1.78 -39.44 5.70
N SER A 396 2.96 -39.00 6.12
CA SER A 396 3.22 -38.46 7.46
C SER A 396 2.95 -36.97 7.59
N ASP A 397 2.69 -36.28 6.48
CA ASP A 397 2.54 -34.82 6.45
C ASP A 397 1.09 -34.42 6.75
N PRO A 398 0.86 -33.35 7.54
CA PRO A 398 -0.50 -32.88 7.84
C PRO A 398 -1.25 -32.39 6.60
N GLU A 399 -0.53 -32.09 5.51
CA GLU A 399 -1.05 -31.66 4.22
C GLU A 399 -1.61 -32.81 3.35
N LYS A 400 -1.35 -34.08 3.68
CA LYS A 400 -1.78 -35.22 2.85
C LYS A 400 -3.30 -35.24 2.67
N GLY A 401 -3.76 -35.30 1.42
CA GLY A 401 -5.18 -35.27 1.06
C GLY A 401 -5.82 -33.88 1.10
N ILE A 402 -5.08 -32.87 1.57
CA ILE A 402 -5.49 -31.45 1.56
C ILE A 402 -4.83 -30.74 0.40
N SER A 403 -3.50 -30.85 0.26
CA SER A 403 -2.71 -30.22 -0.81
C SER A 403 -1.75 -31.21 -1.48
N ARG A 404 -1.21 -30.81 -2.64
CA ARG A 404 -0.23 -31.62 -3.40
C ARG A 404 1.16 -31.55 -2.77
N GLY A 405 1.55 -30.40 -2.25
CA GLY A 405 2.84 -30.11 -1.62
C GLY A 405 2.73 -29.78 -0.13
N ARG A 406 3.87 -29.87 0.57
CA ARG A 406 4.04 -29.48 1.97
C ARG A 406 4.09 -27.96 2.12
N LEU A 407 3.77 -27.46 3.32
CA LEU A 407 3.93 -26.04 3.65
C LEU A 407 5.41 -25.60 3.65
N LEU A 408 6.29 -26.43 4.23
CA LEU A 408 7.70 -26.12 4.38
C LEU A 408 8.51 -26.67 3.20
N PRO A 409 9.42 -25.88 2.63
CA PRO A 409 10.24 -26.31 1.50
C PRO A 409 11.43 -27.17 1.95
N GLU A 410 12.14 -27.73 0.98
CA GLU A 410 13.48 -28.26 1.13
C GLU A 410 14.53 -27.25 0.66
N TYR A 411 15.72 -27.35 1.23
CA TYR A 411 16.85 -26.46 0.99
C TYR A 411 18.02 -27.30 0.49
N GLU A 412 18.50 -26.99 -0.70
CA GLU A 412 19.68 -27.60 -1.32
C GLU A 412 20.76 -26.53 -1.43
N LEU A 413 21.83 -26.74 -0.66
CA LEU A 413 23.06 -25.95 -0.76
C LEU A 413 23.77 -26.29 -2.06
N LEU A 414 23.93 -25.31 -2.95
CA LEU A 414 24.69 -25.50 -4.18
C LEU A 414 26.20 -25.52 -3.93
N ASP A 415 26.66 -24.99 -2.79
CA ASP A 415 28.06 -25.02 -2.33
C ASP A 415 28.46 -26.35 -1.72
N GLY A 416 27.50 -27.21 -1.37
CA GLY A 416 27.76 -28.42 -0.59
C GLY A 416 28.43 -28.12 0.75
N GLN A 417 28.62 -29.15 1.58
CA GLN A 417 29.59 -29.08 2.70
C GLN A 417 31.03 -29.36 2.23
N THR A 418 31.27 -29.36 0.93
CA THR A 418 32.54 -29.71 0.28
C THR A 418 32.92 -28.57 -0.63
N GLY A 419 34.07 -27.95 -0.39
CA GLY A 419 34.58 -26.79 -1.13
C GLY A 419 34.72 -27.03 -2.63
N ASP A 420 33.60 -26.95 -3.35
CA ASP A 420 33.53 -26.97 -4.80
C ASP A 420 34.23 -25.70 -5.33
N PRO A 421 35.37 -25.84 -6.04
CA PRO A 421 36.11 -24.70 -6.56
C PRO A 421 35.26 -23.82 -7.47
N ALA A 422 34.33 -24.42 -8.24
CA ALA A 422 33.50 -23.69 -9.19
C ALA A 422 32.54 -22.72 -8.51
N LEU A 423 32.02 -23.06 -7.31
CA LEU A 423 31.12 -22.16 -6.61
C LEU A 423 31.85 -21.08 -5.81
N THR A 424 33.09 -21.33 -5.39
CA THR A 424 33.97 -20.28 -4.84
C THR A 424 34.32 -19.27 -5.92
N GLU A 425 34.68 -19.76 -7.11
CA GLU A 425 34.91 -18.95 -8.31
C GLU A 425 33.67 -18.14 -8.68
N PHE A 426 32.47 -18.73 -8.64
CA PHE A 426 31.23 -18.00 -8.85
C PHE A 426 31.03 -16.86 -7.84
N GLN A 427 31.28 -17.08 -6.55
CA GLN A 427 31.10 -16.05 -5.51
C GLN A 427 32.04 -14.86 -5.73
N GLU A 428 33.29 -15.12 -6.11
CA GLU A 428 34.28 -14.10 -6.46
C GLU A 428 33.88 -13.35 -7.74
N ALA A 429 33.58 -14.07 -8.81
CA ALA A 429 33.14 -13.50 -10.09
C ALA A 429 31.86 -12.66 -9.93
N LEU A 430 30.92 -13.10 -9.08
CA LEU A 430 29.70 -12.37 -8.77
C LEU A 430 30.00 -11.06 -8.05
N ALA A 431 30.88 -11.08 -7.04
CA ALA A 431 31.27 -9.88 -6.31
C ALA A 431 31.97 -8.85 -7.21
N GLU A 432 32.77 -9.33 -8.18
CA GLU A 432 33.47 -8.47 -9.15
C GLU A 432 32.55 -7.92 -10.25
N SER A 433 31.42 -8.56 -10.53
CA SER A 433 30.57 -8.20 -11.69
C SER A 433 29.18 -7.66 -11.32
N LEU A 434 28.75 -7.76 -10.06
CA LEU A 434 27.43 -7.28 -9.62
C LEU A 434 27.54 -5.98 -8.82
N VAL A 435 26.82 -4.95 -9.26
CA VAL A 435 26.59 -3.72 -8.48
C VAL A 435 25.19 -3.75 -7.90
N LEU A 436 25.09 -3.88 -6.57
CA LEU A 436 23.83 -3.86 -5.84
C LEU A 436 23.43 -2.44 -5.48
N VAL A 437 22.16 -2.11 -5.69
CA VAL A 437 21.62 -0.78 -5.42
C VAL A 437 20.25 -0.84 -4.74
N HIS A 438 19.90 0.25 -4.09
CA HIS A 438 18.54 0.54 -3.67
C HIS A 438 18.08 1.86 -4.29
N GLY A 439 16.99 1.83 -5.06
CA GLY A 439 16.47 3.01 -5.78
C GLY A 439 15.81 4.08 -4.92
N GLY A 440 15.68 3.83 -3.61
CA GLY A 440 15.12 4.78 -2.63
C GLY A 440 13.59 4.69 -2.49
N MET A 441 12.91 3.88 -3.31
CA MET A 441 11.47 3.69 -3.23
C MET A 441 11.09 2.66 -2.16
N ALA A 442 9.98 2.89 -1.47
CA ALA A 442 9.32 1.88 -0.64
C ALA A 442 7.92 1.62 -1.21
N GLN A 443 7.61 0.38 -1.58
CA GLN A 443 6.30 0.03 -2.15
C GLN A 443 5.68 -1.16 -1.41
N ASN A 444 4.37 -1.12 -1.26
CA ASN A 444 3.61 -2.23 -0.69
C ASN A 444 3.49 -3.36 -1.72
N VAL A 445 4.03 -4.54 -1.41
CA VAL A 445 3.95 -5.72 -2.28
C VAL A 445 2.69 -6.55 -2.07
N GLY A 446 1.93 -6.33 -1.00
CA GLY A 446 0.72 -7.11 -0.71
C GLY A 446 -0.23 -7.23 -1.90
N PRO A 447 -0.63 -6.12 -2.56
CA PRO A 447 -1.49 -6.18 -3.75
C PRO A 447 -0.90 -6.98 -4.91
N ILE A 448 0.43 -6.93 -5.10
CA ILE A 448 1.11 -7.70 -6.16
C ILE A 448 1.06 -9.20 -5.84
N LEU A 449 1.27 -9.58 -4.58
CA LEU A 449 1.19 -10.98 -4.17
C LEU A 449 -0.22 -11.54 -4.40
N ASN A 450 -1.27 -10.76 -4.10
CA ASN A 450 -2.64 -11.13 -4.40
C ASN A 450 -2.87 -11.29 -5.91
N MET A 451 -2.38 -10.37 -6.72
CA MET A 451 -2.49 -10.45 -8.17
C MET A 451 -1.79 -11.69 -8.77
N VAL A 452 -0.56 -11.99 -8.32
CA VAL A 452 0.14 -13.21 -8.73
C VAL A 452 -0.65 -14.46 -8.31
N THR A 453 -1.25 -14.43 -7.11
CA THR A 453 -2.11 -15.48 -6.57
C THR A 453 -3.31 -15.73 -7.47
N GLU A 454 -4.05 -14.68 -7.79
CA GLU A 454 -5.25 -14.72 -8.63
C GLU A 454 -4.92 -15.26 -10.02
N LYS A 455 -3.97 -14.64 -10.73
CA LYS A 455 -3.57 -15.05 -12.09
C LYS A 455 -3.10 -16.50 -12.14
N TYR A 456 -2.43 -16.96 -11.09
CA TYR A 456 -2.10 -18.37 -10.94
C TYR A 456 -3.35 -19.23 -10.79
N LEU A 457 -4.22 -18.98 -9.81
CA LEU A 457 -5.41 -19.79 -9.54
C LEU A 457 -6.35 -19.89 -10.75
N LEU A 458 -6.46 -18.80 -11.52
CA LEU A 458 -7.25 -18.71 -12.74
C LEU A 458 -6.61 -19.39 -13.95
N ARG A 459 -5.30 -19.66 -13.89
CA ARG A 459 -4.48 -20.17 -15.01
C ARG A 459 -4.66 -19.31 -16.27
N SER A 460 -4.67 -17.97 -16.10
CA SER A 460 -4.78 -17.01 -17.20
C SER A 460 -3.74 -17.31 -18.27
N GLY A 461 -4.15 -17.31 -19.55
CA GLY A 461 -3.37 -17.89 -20.65
C GLY A 461 -1.94 -17.34 -20.75
N GLU A 462 -1.80 -16.05 -21.05
CA GLU A 462 -0.49 -15.41 -21.24
C GLU A 462 0.40 -15.50 -19.99
N GLU A 463 -0.20 -15.36 -18.79
CA GLU A 463 0.54 -15.40 -17.53
C GLU A 463 0.95 -16.82 -17.12
N TRP A 464 0.19 -17.83 -17.50
CA TRP A 464 0.57 -19.22 -17.30
C TRP A 464 1.72 -19.62 -18.23
N GLU A 465 1.68 -19.21 -19.49
CA GLU A 465 2.80 -19.39 -20.44
C GLU A 465 4.06 -18.67 -19.94
N ALA A 466 3.92 -17.42 -19.50
CA ALA A 466 5.00 -16.65 -18.90
C ALA A 466 5.58 -17.36 -17.65
N ARG A 467 4.74 -17.98 -16.82
CA ARG A 467 5.22 -18.76 -15.67
C ARG A 467 6.02 -19.98 -16.10
N GLN A 468 5.61 -20.69 -17.14
CA GLN A 468 6.38 -21.82 -17.68
C GLN A 468 7.73 -21.35 -18.25
N GLU A 469 7.76 -20.22 -18.95
CA GLU A 469 9.01 -19.63 -19.40
C GLU A 469 9.93 -19.24 -18.22
N ALA A 470 9.39 -18.63 -17.16
CA ALA A 470 10.17 -18.29 -15.97
C ALA A 470 10.81 -19.52 -15.32
N LEU A 471 10.13 -20.66 -15.31
CA LEU A 471 10.67 -21.94 -14.81
C LEU A 471 11.81 -22.46 -15.69
N ALA A 472 11.68 -22.37 -17.01
CA ALA A 472 12.77 -22.74 -17.92
C ALA A 472 13.99 -21.82 -17.75
N ILE A 473 13.76 -20.52 -17.57
CA ILE A 473 14.84 -19.55 -17.30
C ILE A 473 15.49 -19.85 -15.93
N PHE A 474 14.71 -20.20 -14.91
CA PHE A 474 15.24 -20.60 -13.61
C PHE A 474 16.26 -21.75 -13.74
N GLU A 475 15.92 -22.83 -14.47
CA GLU A 475 16.84 -23.94 -14.70
C GLU A 475 18.12 -23.48 -15.39
N ALA A 476 18.02 -22.61 -16.39
CA ALA A 476 19.17 -22.04 -17.07
C ALA A 476 20.05 -21.19 -16.13
N ILE A 477 19.44 -20.41 -15.22
CA ILE A 477 20.18 -19.63 -14.23
C ILE A 477 20.94 -20.57 -13.28
N VAL A 478 20.30 -21.64 -12.79
CA VAL A 478 20.97 -22.62 -11.93
C VAL A 478 22.18 -23.25 -12.63
N GLN A 479 22.06 -23.58 -13.92
CA GLN A 479 23.20 -24.11 -14.69
C GLN A 479 24.32 -23.07 -14.85
N ALA A 480 23.99 -21.82 -15.16
CA ALA A 480 24.98 -20.74 -15.27
C ALA A 480 25.73 -20.50 -13.95
N VAL A 481 25.03 -20.56 -12.82
CA VAL A 481 25.65 -20.48 -11.48
C VAL A 481 26.59 -21.66 -11.23
N LYS A 482 26.18 -22.89 -11.57
CA LYS A 482 27.05 -24.08 -11.45
C LYS A 482 28.29 -24.02 -12.34
N GLN A 483 28.25 -23.24 -13.42
CA GLN A 483 29.36 -23.04 -14.35
C GLN A 483 30.18 -21.76 -14.07
N ALA A 484 29.86 -21.03 -12.99
CA ALA A 484 30.45 -19.74 -12.68
C ALA A 484 30.29 -18.66 -13.78
N ASP A 485 29.32 -18.79 -14.69
CA ASP A 485 29.10 -17.85 -15.79
C ASP A 485 28.18 -16.69 -15.38
N VAL A 486 28.77 -15.68 -14.75
CA VAL A 486 28.04 -14.49 -14.27
C VAL A 486 27.45 -13.65 -15.41
N ARG A 487 28.06 -13.66 -16.60
CA ARG A 487 27.54 -12.95 -17.76
C ARG A 487 26.25 -13.61 -18.26
N ALA A 488 26.21 -14.94 -18.32
CA ALA A 488 24.99 -15.68 -18.64
C ALA A 488 23.90 -15.46 -17.58
N VAL A 489 24.25 -15.44 -16.28
CA VAL A 489 23.30 -15.09 -15.21
C VAL A 489 22.67 -13.72 -15.49
N GLY A 490 23.47 -12.68 -15.76
CA GLY A 490 22.95 -11.34 -16.04
C GLY A 490 22.03 -11.29 -17.26
N ALA A 491 22.37 -11.99 -18.34
CA ALA A 491 21.53 -12.07 -19.53
C ALA A 491 20.19 -12.77 -19.25
N LEU A 492 20.22 -13.87 -18.48
CA LEU A 492 19.03 -14.64 -18.12
C LEU A 492 18.11 -13.89 -17.15
N THR A 493 18.66 -13.20 -16.15
CA THR A 493 17.85 -12.37 -15.23
C THR A 493 17.21 -11.20 -15.97
N THR A 494 17.92 -10.61 -16.94
CA THR A 494 17.35 -9.57 -17.82
C THR A 494 16.21 -10.12 -18.66
N ARG A 495 16.40 -11.29 -19.29
CA ARG A 495 15.34 -11.96 -20.07
C ARG A 495 14.12 -12.26 -19.20
N ASN A 496 14.34 -12.75 -17.98
CA ASN A 496 13.25 -13.04 -17.04
C ASN A 496 12.45 -11.76 -16.72
N TRP A 497 13.14 -10.66 -16.47
CA TRP A 497 12.51 -9.38 -16.15
C TRP A 497 11.78 -8.75 -17.34
N GLU A 498 12.41 -8.66 -18.51
CA GLU A 498 11.79 -8.08 -19.72
C GLU A 498 10.63 -8.92 -20.25
N GLY A 499 10.68 -10.24 -20.05
CA GLY A 499 9.69 -11.19 -20.57
C GLY A 499 8.65 -11.60 -19.52
N PRO A 500 8.80 -12.77 -18.89
CA PRO A 500 7.73 -13.36 -18.10
C PRO A 500 7.32 -12.53 -16.88
N LEU A 501 8.23 -11.84 -16.19
CA LEU A 501 7.84 -11.08 -15.00
C LEU A 501 6.90 -9.90 -15.32
N LYS A 502 7.19 -9.13 -16.37
CA LYS A 502 6.33 -8.02 -16.84
C LYS A 502 5.01 -8.50 -17.43
N ARG A 503 4.96 -9.69 -18.04
CA ARG A 503 3.71 -10.28 -18.53
C ARG A 503 2.80 -10.75 -17.40
N ILE A 504 3.38 -11.37 -16.36
CA ILE A 504 2.58 -11.81 -15.20
C ILE A 504 2.08 -10.59 -14.43
N ILE A 505 2.97 -9.66 -14.10
CA ILE A 505 2.66 -8.43 -13.34
C ILE A 505 3.22 -7.22 -14.08
N PRO A 506 2.41 -6.51 -14.88
CA PRO A 506 2.84 -5.29 -15.57
C PRO A 506 3.43 -4.23 -14.62
N TRP A 507 2.93 -4.14 -13.39
CA TRP A 507 3.41 -3.21 -12.36
C TRP A 507 4.71 -3.61 -11.66
N VAL A 508 5.35 -4.69 -12.09
CA VAL A 508 6.66 -5.10 -11.56
C VAL A 508 7.74 -4.06 -11.87
N SER A 509 7.52 -3.23 -12.88
CA SER A 509 8.37 -2.11 -13.30
C SER A 509 7.69 -0.75 -13.11
N ASN A 510 8.49 0.30 -13.20
CA ASN A 510 8.03 1.68 -13.15
C ASN A 510 8.98 2.60 -13.94
N GLN A 511 8.56 3.85 -14.18
CA GLN A 511 9.33 4.82 -14.96
C GLN A 511 10.74 5.09 -14.41
N PHE A 512 10.94 5.06 -13.09
CA PHE A 512 12.25 5.23 -12.48
C PHE A 512 13.17 4.06 -12.84
N THR A 513 12.73 2.82 -12.62
CA THR A 513 13.49 1.62 -12.98
C THR A 513 13.83 1.56 -14.47
N GLU A 514 12.85 1.78 -15.35
CA GLU A 514 13.08 1.76 -16.80
C GLU A 514 14.13 2.81 -17.21
N THR A 515 14.07 4.01 -16.61
CA THR A 515 15.00 5.10 -16.91
C THR A 515 16.42 4.77 -16.49
N ILE A 516 16.61 4.27 -15.27
CA ILE A 516 17.97 3.94 -14.79
C ILE A 516 18.57 2.77 -15.57
N ILE A 517 17.77 1.78 -15.99
CA ILE A 517 18.25 0.67 -16.83
C ILE A 517 18.68 1.19 -18.20
N ARG A 518 17.87 2.05 -18.82
CA ARG A 518 18.21 2.67 -20.11
C ARG A 518 19.49 3.50 -20.03
N GLU A 519 19.63 4.35 -19.00
CA GLU A 519 20.84 5.16 -18.81
C GLU A 519 22.07 4.30 -18.48
N ALA A 520 21.91 3.23 -17.69
CA ALA A 520 22.98 2.28 -17.40
C ALA A 520 23.45 1.55 -18.67
N LYS A 521 22.52 1.03 -19.48
CA LYS A 521 22.82 0.41 -20.78
C LYS A 521 23.57 1.37 -21.70
N ALA A 522 23.17 2.64 -21.74
CA ALA A 522 23.83 3.66 -22.55
C ALA A 522 25.25 4.00 -22.03
N ALA A 523 25.44 4.04 -20.71
CA ALA A 523 26.74 4.35 -20.10
C ALA A 523 27.77 3.22 -20.27
N LEU A 524 27.33 1.97 -20.23
CA LEU A 524 28.21 0.79 -20.23
C LEU A 524 28.40 0.16 -21.63
N GLY A 525 27.46 0.32 -22.56
CA GLY A 525 27.52 -0.35 -23.86
C GLY A 525 27.63 -1.87 -23.73
N GLU A 526 28.64 -2.47 -24.35
CA GLU A 526 28.91 -3.92 -24.31
C GLU A 526 29.30 -4.45 -22.91
N ASP A 527 29.74 -3.55 -22.02
CA ASP A 527 30.06 -3.90 -20.64
C ASP A 527 28.82 -4.04 -19.74
N PHE A 528 27.62 -3.74 -20.27
CA PHE A 528 26.36 -4.06 -19.61
C PHE A 528 26.02 -5.53 -19.84
N TRP A 529 26.12 -6.35 -18.80
CA TRP A 529 25.82 -7.79 -18.89
C TRP A 529 24.38 -8.11 -18.50
N GLY A 530 23.73 -7.26 -17.69
CA GLY A 530 22.32 -7.46 -17.37
C GLY A 530 21.77 -6.69 -16.18
N PHE A 531 20.50 -6.91 -15.92
CA PHE A 531 19.72 -6.36 -14.81
C PHE A 531 19.12 -7.49 -13.95
N LEU A 532 19.07 -7.24 -12.64
CA LEU A 532 18.43 -8.08 -11.65
C LEU A 532 17.44 -7.26 -10.84
N MET A 533 16.20 -7.72 -10.79
CA MET A 533 15.21 -7.25 -9.82
C MET A 533 15.28 -8.13 -8.57
N LEU A 534 15.23 -7.51 -7.38
CA LEU A 534 15.22 -8.23 -6.11
C LEU A 534 13.83 -8.19 -5.45
N GLY A 535 13.44 -9.28 -4.79
CA GLY A 535 12.26 -9.36 -3.94
C GLY A 535 10.93 -9.04 -4.62
N GLY A 536 10.83 -9.34 -5.93
CA GLY A 536 9.55 -9.36 -6.63
C GLY A 536 8.95 -8.01 -7.05
N MET A 537 9.65 -6.88 -6.94
CA MET A 537 9.22 -5.59 -7.50
C MET A 537 10.40 -4.62 -7.62
N SER A 538 10.54 -3.92 -8.74
CA SER A 538 11.67 -2.99 -8.96
C SER A 538 11.48 -1.61 -8.33
N GLY A 539 12.58 -0.86 -8.16
CA GLY A 539 12.59 0.50 -7.57
C GLY A 539 13.09 0.54 -6.12
N GLY A 540 12.94 -0.58 -5.40
CA GLY A 540 13.65 -0.85 -4.13
C GLY A 540 15.03 -1.45 -4.41
N GLY A 541 15.25 -2.70 -3.98
CA GLY A 541 16.47 -3.46 -4.23
C GLY A 541 16.61 -3.92 -5.69
N MET A 542 17.77 -3.68 -6.29
CA MET A 542 18.10 -4.04 -7.68
C MET A 542 19.59 -4.38 -7.81
N GLY A 543 19.95 -5.04 -8.90
CA GLY A 543 21.33 -5.36 -9.27
C GLY A 543 21.63 -5.09 -10.73
N PHE A 544 22.86 -4.65 -11.02
CA PHE A 544 23.38 -4.45 -12.36
C PHE A 544 24.59 -5.34 -12.57
N PHE A 545 24.52 -6.24 -13.55
CA PHE A 545 25.63 -7.07 -13.97
C PHE A 545 26.47 -6.30 -14.99
N VAL A 546 27.76 -6.16 -14.71
CA VAL A 546 28.71 -5.37 -15.49
C VAL A 546 30.01 -6.13 -15.67
N ALA A 547 30.78 -5.81 -16.70
CA ALA A 547 32.12 -6.37 -16.85
C ALA A 547 33.00 -6.03 -15.62
N PRO A 548 33.79 -7.00 -15.08
CA PRO A 548 34.57 -6.81 -13.85
C PRO A 548 35.41 -5.53 -13.82
N HIS A 549 36.07 -5.23 -14.93
CA HIS A 549 36.94 -4.05 -15.05
C HIS A 549 36.19 -2.70 -14.98
N ARG A 550 34.86 -2.69 -15.17
CA ARG A 550 34.00 -1.50 -15.07
C ARG A 550 33.34 -1.35 -13.70
N GLN A 551 33.33 -2.39 -12.87
CA GLN A 551 32.46 -2.47 -11.70
C GLN A 551 32.68 -1.33 -10.70
N GLU A 552 33.93 -1.05 -10.33
CA GLU A 552 34.22 -0.02 -9.32
C GLU A 552 33.87 1.39 -9.83
N ALA A 553 34.19 1.70 -11.09
CA ALA A 553 33.84 2.99 -11.69
C ALA A 553 32.31 3.16 -11.81
N PHE A 554 31.60 2.08 -12.17
CA PHE A 554 30.16 2.13 -12.39
C PHE A 554 29.36 2.39 -11.09
N ARG A 555 29.88 2.02 -9.90
CA ARG A 555 29.24 2.34 -8.62
C ARG A 555 28.96 3.84 -8.46
N GLY A 556 29.91 4.70 -8.82
CA GLY A 556 29.72 6.14 -8.80
C GLY A 556 28.77 6.64 -9.90
N GLU A 557 28.88 6.08 -11.11
CA GLU A 557 28.03 6.45 -12.26
C GLU A 557 26.55 6.13 -11.99
N ILE A 558 26.24 4.92 -11.49
CA ILE A 558 24.86 4.51 -11.20
C ILE A 558 24.26 5.31 -10.03
N ALA A 559 25.05 5.65 -9.01
CA ALA A 559 24.60 6.54 -7.94
C ALA A 559 24.15 7.90 -8.49
N ALA A 560 24.92 8.48 -9.42
CA ALA A 560 24.58 9.74 -10.08
C ALA A 560 23.35 9.61 -10.99
N ILE A 561 23.23 8.51 -11.75
CA ILE A 561 22.05 8.22 -12.58
C ILE A 561 20.78 8.15 -11.72
N MET A 562 20.83 7.37 -10.62
CA MET A 562 19.69 7.24 -9.71
C MET A 562 19.31 8.57 -9.07
N ALA A 563 20.29 9.36 -8.59
CA ALA A 563 20.04 10.65 -7.97
C ALA A 563 19.38 11.65 -8.95
N ARG A 564 19.87 11.75 -10.19
CA ARG A 564 19.25 12.60 -11.23
C ARG A 564 17.84 12.13 -11.59
N THR A 565 17.66 10.81 -11.75
CA THR A 565 16.36 10.23 -12.11
C THR A 565 15.33 10.44 -11.00
N LYS A 566 15.74 10.24 -9.73
CA LYS A 566 14.92 10.56 -8.56
C LYS A 566 14.54 12.03 -8.56
N ALA A 567 15.49 12.94 -8.68
CA ALA A 567 15.22 14.38 -8.70
C ALA A 567 14.22 14.79 -9.80
N ALA A 568 14.24 14.11 -10.95
CA ALA A 568 13.28 14.34 -12.03
C ALA A 568 11.86 13.84 -11.70
N LEU A 569 11.72 12.83 -10.83
CA LEU A 569 10.48 12.12 -10.51
C LEU A 569 9.98 12.34 -9.07
N ASP A 570 10.70 13.09 -8.23
CA ASP A 570 10.43 13.26 -6.79
C ASP A 570 9.02 13.84 -6.53
N ASP A 571 8.54 14.70 -7.44
CA ASP A 571 7.19 15.28 -7.42
C ASP A 571 6.10 14.25 -7.81
N ALA A 572 6.47 13.20 -8.54
CA ALA A 572 5.56 12.26 -9.20
C ALA A 572 5.53 10.88 -8.56
N MET A 573 6.62 10.42 -7.93
CA MET A 573 6.78 9.06 -7.40
C MET A 573 7.33 9.08 -5.97
N PRO A 574 6.84 8.19 -5.09
CA PRO A 574 7.23 8.21 -3.69
C PRO A 574 8.62 7.59 -3.48
N PHE A 575 9.57 8.42 -3.03
CA PHE A 575 10.86 7.98 -2.52
C PHE A 575 10.91 8.13 -1.00
N ALA A 576 11.30 7.06 -0.31
CA ALA A 576 11.43 7.03 1.15
C ALA A 576 12.82 7.51 1.61
N MET A 577 13.84 7.37 0.76
CA MET A 577 15.20 7.80 1.04
C MET A 577 15.96 8.14 -0.26
N GLU A 578 17.16 8.67 -0.11
CA GLU A 578 18.09 8.78 -1.23
C GLU A 578 18.54 7.41 -1.73
N PRO A 579 18.74 7.22 -3.05
CA PRO A 579 19.23 5.97 -3.60
C PRO A 579 20.61 5.65 -3.03
N VAL A 580 20.89 4.37 -2.79
CA VAL A 580 22.19 3.91 -2.25
C VAL A 580 22.77 2.79 -3.07
N VAL A 581 24.10 2.70 -3.07
CA VAL A 581 24.86 1.59 -3.64
C VAL A 581 25.42 0.77 -2.49
N TYR A 582 25.29 -0.55 -2.58
CA TYR A 582 25.77 -1.48 -1.56
C TYR A 582 27.08 -2.14 -1.98
N GLY A 583 28.01 -2.24 -1.04
CA GLY A 583 28.98 -3.33 -1.03
C GLY A 583 28.35 -4.56 -0.39
N PHE A 584 28.68 -5.75 -0.91
CA PHE A 584 28.18 -7.00 -0.36
C PHE A 584 29.27 -8.08 -0.33
N ARG A 585 29.03 -9.12 0.47
CA ARG A 585 29.84 -10.34 0.54
C ARG A 585 28.93 -11.54 0.73
N VAL A 586 29.19 -12.65 0.04
CA VAL A 586 28.45 -13.89 0.27
C VAL A 586 28.76 -14.43 1.66
N ASN A 587 27.71 -14.74 2.41
CA ASN A 587 27.80 -15.21 3.79
C ASN A 587 27.74 -16.75 3.82
N SER A 588 28.84 -17.38 4.23
CA SER A 588 28.98 -18.84 4.30
C SER A 588 28.38 -19.48 5.56
N PHE A 589 27.78 -18.70 6.46
CA PHE A 589 27.31 -19.17 7.77
C PHE A 589 25.78 -19.11 7.91
N GLY A 590 25.07 -18.26 7.16
CA GLY A 590 23.67 -18.00 7.45
C GLY A 590 23.55 -17.34 8.83
N THR A 591 22.55 -17.74 9.63
CA THR A 591 22.43 -17.24 11.00
C THR A 591 23.48 -17.86 11.92
N PHE A 592 24.15 -17.03 12.72
CA PHE A 592 25.27 -17.44 13.57
C PHE A 592 25.23 -16.77 14.94
N ALA A 593 25.40 -17.56 16.00
CA ALA A 593 25.38 -17.08 17.38
C ALA A 593 26.75 -17.11 18.07
N VAL A 594 27.05 -16.09 18.88
CA VAL A 594 28.22 -16.03 19.78
C VAL A 594 27.78 -15.65 21.18
N LEU A 595 28.47 -16.19 22.19
CA LEU A 595 28.26 -15.82 23.59
C LEU A 595 29.37 -14.84 24.02
N GLN A 596 28.97 -13.68 24.51
CA GLN A 596 29.87 -12.67 25.05
C GLN A 596 29.80 -12.68 26.58
N SER A 597 30.94 -12.84 27.23
CA SER A 597 31.07 -12.89 28.70
C SER A 597 32.17 -11.94 29.18
N GLY A 598 32.14 -11.57 30.46
CA GLY A 598 33.14 -10.70 31.08
C GLY A 598 33.25 -9.33 30.39
N ASP A 599 34.46 -8.91 30.07
CA ASP A 599 34.74 -7.63 29.40
C ASP A 599 34.06 -7.49 28.03
N ALA A 600 33.71 -8.59 27.36
CA ALA A 600 33.05 -8.57 26.05
C ALA A 600 31.52 -8.46 26.14
N ALA A 601 30.91 -8.65 27.32
CA ALA A 601 29.46 -8.63 27.52
C ALA A 601 28.88 -7.19 27.50
N LEU A 602 28.98 -6.53 26.34
CA LEU A 602 28.54 -5.15 26.12
C LEU A 602 27.46 -5.07 25.04
N MET A 603 26.37 -4.37 25.33
CA MET A 603 25.38 -3.99 24.32
C MET A 603 25.99 -2.99 23.31
N PRO A 604 25.41 -2.85 22.09
CA PRO A 604 25.90 -1.89 21.09
C PRO A 604 25.86 -0.44 21.59
N SER A 605 26.81 0.42 21.23
CA SER A 605 26.92 1.79 21.78
C SER A 605 25.62 2.63 21.75
N ARG A 606 24.84 2.53 20.66
CA ARG A 606 23.55 3.25 20.53
C ARG A 606 22.48 2.78 21.53
N TYR A 607 22.59 1.57 22.07
CA TYR A 607 21.72 1.08 23.14
C TYR A 607 21.74 2.03 24.35
N TYR A 608 22.92 2.48 24.76
CA TYR A 608 23.08 3.35 25.93
C TYR A 608 22.50 4.75 25.70
N THR A 609 22.43 5.23 24.45
CA THR A 609 21.72 6.49 24.15
C THR A 609 20.22 6.42 24.43
N LEU A 610 19.65 5.21 24.42
CA LEU A 610 18.23 4.97 24.71
C LEU A 610 17.97 4.70 26.19
N GLN A 611 18.82 3.88 26.81
CA GLN A 611 18.59 3.44 28.18
C GLN A 611 18.93 4.50 29.22
N VAL A 612 20.04 5.23 29.05
CA VAL A 612 20.49 6.15 30.09
C VAL A 612 19.49 7.27 30.37
N PRO A 613 18.88 7.94 29.36
CA PRO A 613 17.83 8.93 29.64
C PRO A 613 16.64 8.35 30.42
N ARG A 614 16.24 7.12 30.12
CA ARG A 614 15.16 6.41 30.85
C ARG A 614 15.56 6.13 32.30
N MET A 615 16.80 5.68 32.52
CA MET A 615 17.34 5.44 33.85
C MET A 615 17.37 6.72 34.68
N ILE A 616 17.80 7.84 34.09
CA ILE A 616 17.80 9.16 34.74
C ILE A 616 16.38 9.59 35.13
N ALA A 617 15.40 9.40 34.23
CA ALA A 617 14.01 9.79 34.47
C ALA A 617 13.36 9.02 35.63
N VAL A 618 13.76 7.76 35.86
CA VAL A 618 13.27 6.92 36.96
C VAL A 618 13.93 7.29 38.31
N GLY A 619 15.14 7.86 38.27
CA GLY A 619 15.93 8.22 39.45
C GLY A 619 16.81 7.06 39.96
N THR A 620 18.03 7.38 40.39
CA THR A 620 19.09 6.40 40.69
C THR A 620 18.78 5.43 41.84
N SER A 621 17.97 5.86 42.81
CA SER A 621 17.58 5.05 43.97
C SER A 621 16.62 3.89 43.66
N ALA A 622 15.94 3.95 42.51
CA ALA A 622 14.95 2.95 42.10
C ALA A 622 15.51 1.98 41.04
N LEU A 623 16.77 2.14 40.63
CA LEU A 623 17.42 1.30 39.63
C LEU A 623 18.14 0.12 40.29
N ASP A 624 18.09 -1.04 39.65
CA ASP A 624 18.94 -2.16 40.04
C ASP A 624 20.43 -1.80 39.86
N PRO A 625 21.31 -2.16 40.82
CA PRO A 625 22.74 -1.86 40.75
C PRO A 625 23.44 -2.34 39.47
N LEU A 626 22.99 -3.44 38.86
CA LEU A 626 23.57 -3.96 37.62
C LEU A 626 23.31 -3.04 36.43
N ARG A 627 22.23 -2.26 36.43
CA ARG A 627 22.00 -1.27 35.36
C ARG A 627 23.07 -0.18 35.39
N MET A 628 23.46 0.26 36.59
CA MET A 628 24.54 1.22 36.76
C MET A 628 25.90 0.59 36.41
N SER A 629 26.13 -0.65 36.82
CA SER A 629 27.34 -1.39 36.47
C SER A 629 27.48 -1.59 34.96
N ASP A 630 26.38 -1.78 34.22
CA ASP A 630 26.39 -1.92 32.75
C ASP A 630 26.85 -0.63 32.06
N VAL A 631 26.37 0.53 32.54
CA VAL A 631 26.78 1.85 32.04
C VAL A 631 28.23 2.15 32.40
N ASP A 632 28.67 1.85 33.62
CA ASP A 632 30.07 2.00 34.04
C ASP A 632 31.00 1.10 33.23
N HIS A 633 30.61 -0.16 33.02
CA HIS A 633 31.35 -1.11 32.20
C HIS A 633 31.48 -0.60 30.75
N PHE A 634 30.40 -0.09 30.15
CA PHE A 634 30.45 0.55 28.84
C PHE A 634 31.39 1.76 28.81
N ALA A 635 31.31 2.65 29.79
CA ALA A 635 32.16 3.84 29.86
C ALA A 635 33.65 3.50 29.99
N ASN A 636 33.98 2.42 30.71
CA ASN A 636 35.37 2.04 30.98
C ASN A 636 35.97 1.07 29.95
N LYS A 637 35.14 0.28 29.25
CA LYS A 637 35.60 -0.82 28.38
C LYS A 637 35.30 -0.62 26.89
N SER A 638 34.45 0.35 26.53
CA SER A 638 34.19 0.64 25.12
C SER A 638 35.46 1.12 24.41
N ARG A 639 35.75 0.51 23.26
CA ARG A 639 36.92 0.84 22.44
C ARG A 639 36.64 1.94 21.40
N ASP A 640 35.38 2.36 21.28
CA ASP A 640 34.94 3.39 20.33
C ASP A 640 34.77 4.74 21.04
N THR A 641 35.85 5.52 21.07
CA THR A 641 35.89 6.86 21.69
C THR A 641 34.88 7.82 21.06
N GLY A 642 34.59 7.69 19.76
CA GLY A 642 33.68 8.57 19.05
C GLY A 642 32.22 8.35 19.46
N GLU A 643 31.78 7.09 19.49
CA GLU A 643 30.44 6.75 19.97
C GLU A 643 30.29 7.00 21.47
N LEU A 644 31.34 6.76 22.27
CA LEU A 644 31.32 7.08 23.71
C LEU A 644 31.08 8.57 23.96
N LEU A 645 31.77 9.46 23.21
CA LEU A 645 31.51 10.90 23.26
C LEU A 645 30.07 11.27 22.86
N ARG A 646 29.49 10.55 21.89
CA ARG A 646 28.10 10.77 21.45
C ARG A 646 27.09 10.39 22.53
N VAL A 647 27.28 9.24 23.18
CA VAL A 647 26.47 8.81 24.33
C VAL A 647 26.63 9.82 25.46
N PHE A 648 27.85 10.26 25.77
CA PHE A 648 28.13 11.25 26.81
C PHE A 648 27.44 12.60 26.56
N ARG A 649 27.49 13.13 25.34
CA ARG A 649 26.74 14.35 24.96
C ARG A 649 25.23 14.17 25.14
N THR A 650 24.71 13.01 24.74
CA THR A 650 23.28 12.68 24.92
C THR A 650 22.91 12.65 26.40
N MET A 651 23.76 12.08 27.25
CA MET A 651 23.57 12.06 28.71
C MET A 651 23.56 13.48 29.30
N ILE A 652 24.55 14.32 28.95
CA ILE A 652 24.63 15.71 29.43
C ILE A 652 23.39 16.52 29.04
N ASN A 653 22.94 16.44 27.79
CA ASN A 653 21.78 17.19 27.31
C ASN A 653 20.48 16.80 28.04
N ASN A 654 20.35 15.55 28.47
CA ASN A 654 19.19 15.10 29.26
C ASN A 654 19.31 15.44 30.76
N LEU A 655 20.53 15.46 31.31
CA LEU A 655 20.77 15.82 32.72
C LEU A 655 20.67 17.33 32.97
N PHE A 656 21.05 18.14 31.98
CA PHE A 656 20.98 19.61 32.02
C PHE A 656 20.14 20.11 30.84
N PRO A 657 18.81 19.92 30.87
CA PRO A 657 17.94 20.47 29.84
C PRO A 657 18.05 21.99 29.91
N VAL A 658 18.72 22.58 28.92
CA VAL A 658 18.68 24.03 28.74
C VAL A 658 17.21 24.37 28.52
N THR A 659 16.62 25.20 29.40
CA THR A 659 15.23 25.66 29.25
C THR A 659 15.04 26.17 27.82
N HIS A 660 14.23 25.45 27.04
CA HIS A 660 13.80 25.78 25.69
C HIS A 660 12.90 27.03 25.66
N ALA A 661 13.40 28.16 26.18
CA ALA A 661 12.80 29.48 26.04
C ALA A 661 13.58 30.36 25.03
N ALA A 662 14.67 29.85 24.45
CA ALA A 662 15.27 30.41 23.25
C ALA A 662 14.81 29.56 22.05
N ALA A 663 14.00 30.18 21.19
CA ALA A 663 13.36 29.59 20.02
C ALA A 663 14.29 28.68 19.22
N ASP A 664 13.81 27.49 18.90
CA ASP A 664 14.36 26.66 17.82
C ASP A 664 14.34 27.52 16.54
N PRO A 665 15.49 27.83 15.90
CA PRO A 665 15.52 28.66 14.69
C PRO A 665 14.64 28.10 13.56
N THR A 666 14.31 26.81 13.60
CA THR A 666 13.36 26.17 12.67
C THR A 666 11.90 26.60 12.92
N SER A 667 11.50 26.84 14.17
CA SER A 667 10.12 27.22 14.52
C SER A 667 9.74 28.59 13.96
N THR A 668 10.60 29.59 14.14
CA THR A 668 10.41 30.95 13.59
C THR A 668 10.36 30.93 12.06
N SER A 669 11.20 30.11 11.42
CA SER A 669 11.18 29.92 9.95
C SER A 669 9.88 29.28 9.48
N TRP A 670 9.38 28.26 10.19
CA TRP A 670 8.14 27.57 9.83
C TRP A 670 6.91 28.45 9.96
N ASP A 671 6.88 29.34 10.95
CA ASP A 671 5.78 30.28 11.12
C ASP A 671 5.79 31.35 10.02
N GLN A 672 6.97 31.88 9.66
CA GLN A 672 7.11 32.78 8.51
C GLN A 672 6.65 32.14 7.20
N ASP A 673 7.01 30.87 6.97
CA ASP A 673 6.55 30.10 5.80
C ASP A 673 5.04 29.84 5.83
N SER A 674 4.47 29.53 7.00
CA SER A 674 3.03 29.35 7.16
C SER A 674 2.27 30.63 6.79
N ASP A 675 2.75 31.79 7.22
CA ASP A 675 2.15 33.08 6.90
C ASP A 675 2.30 33.44 5.42
N ARG A 676 3.41 33.07 4.79
CA ARG A 676 3.59 33.18 3.33
C ARG A 676 2.56 32.33 2.58
N ILE A 677 2.39 31.06 2.97
CA ILE A 677 1.39 30.16 2.38
C ILE A 677 -0.03 30.74 2.50
N ARG A 678 -0.39 31.31 3.66
CA ARG A 678 -1.71 31.94 3.86
C ARG A 678 -1.93 33.11 2.88
N ARG A 679 -0.97 34.03 2.78
CA ARG A 679 -1.07 35.22 1.92
C ARG A 679 -1.16 34.88 0.45
N GLU A 680 -0.34 33.94 -0.02
CA GLU A 680 -0.25 33.62 -1.45
C GLU A 680 -1.40 32.76 -2.00
N ASN A 681 -2.20 32.14 -1.13
CA ASN A 681 -3.21 31.14 -1.53
C ASN A 681 -4.63 31.46 -1.03
N GLY A 682 -4.88 32.73 -0.69
CA GLY A 682 -6.22 33.24 -0.40
C GLY A 682 -6.84 32.71 0.89
N PHE A 683 -6.06 32.58 1.96
CA PHE A 683 -6.57 32.22 3.28
C PHE A 683 -7.51 33.31 3.83
N ASP A 684 -8.68 32.91 4.29
CA ASP A 684 -9.66 33.79 4.93
C ASP A 684 -9.64 33.57 6.45
N PRO A 685 -9.00 34.45 7.23
CA PRO A 685 -8.88 34.28 8.68
C PRO A 685 -10.22 34.42 9.40
N VAL A 686 -11.17 35.19 8.84
CA VAL A 686 -12.50 35.38 9.44
C VAL A 686 -13.32 34.11 9.28
N GLN A 687 -13.33 33.55 8.06
CA GLN A 687 -13.99 32.27 7.79
C GLN A 687 -13.37 31.14 8.62
N HIS A 688 -12.04 31.06 8.70
CA HIS A 688 -11.35 30.04 9.51
C HIS A 688 -11.73 30.13 10.99
N ALA A 689 -11.70 31.33 11.57
CA ALA A 689 -12.08 31.54 12.96
C ALA A 689 -13.53 31.12 13.23
N GLN A 690 -14.46 31.45 12.32
CA GLN A 690 -15.86 31.05 12.42
C GLN A 690 -16.02 29.52 12.36
N LEU A 691 -15.39 28.85 11.39
CA LEU A 691 -15.45 27.39 11.25
C LEU A 691 -14.85 26.66 12.45
N ARG A 692 -13.74 27.17 12.99
CA ARG A 692 -13.13 26.63 14.21
C ARG A 692 -14.06 26.77 15.40
N GLU A 693 -14.70 27.93 15.57
CA GLU A 693 -15.68 28.15 16.64
C GLU A 693 -16.91 27.24 16.48
N ASP A 694 -17.41 27.10 15.25
CA ASP A 694 -18.52 26.20 14.91
C ASP A 694 -18.18 24.75 15.23
N LEU A 695 -16.95 24.31 14.93
CA LEU A 695 -16.45 23.00 15.29
C LEU A 695 -16.39 22.87 16.81
N GLN A 696 -15.72 23.76 17.53
CA GLN A 696 -15.59 23.67 18.99
C GLN A 696 -16.96 23.62 19.69
N ARG A 697 -17.92 24.45 19.26
CA ARG A 697 -19.29 24.51 19.80
C ARG A 697 -20.22 23.39 19.30
N GLY A 698 -19.75 22.52 18.40
CA GLY A 698 -20.53 21.38 17.88
C GLY A 698 -21.67 21.75 16.93
N ARG A 699 -21.59 22.93 16.30
CA ARG A 699 -22.50 23.35 15.22
C ARG A 699 -22.18 22.61 13.92
N ILE A 700 -20.91 22.30 13.70
CA ILE A 700 -20.40 21.39 12.67
C ILE A 700 -19.57 20.28 13.32
N GLY A 701 -19.39 19.17 12.61
CA GLY A 701 -18.73 17.97 13.09
C GLY A 701 -19.14 16.76 12.24
N LEU A 702 -18.49 15.62 12.41
CA LEU A 702 -18.74 14.44 11.58
C LEU A 702 -20.20 13.97 11.66
N ALA A 703 -20.77 13.92 12.87
CA ALA A 703 -22.18 13.58 13.07
C ALA A 703 -23.15 14.62 12.46
N ARG A 704 -22.72 15.88 12.34
CA ARG A 704 -23.51 17.00 11.79
C ARG A 704 -23.40 17.14 10.28
N ASN A 705 -22.48 16.41 9.64
CA ASN A 705 -22.44 16.32 8.18
C ASN A 705 -23.70 15.63 7.64
N ARG A 706 -24.23 14.64 8.38
CA ARG A 706 -25.35 13.80 7.98
C ARG A 706 -26.67 14.58 7.97
N LEU A 707 -27.49 14.37 6.94
CA LEU A 707 -28.87 14.83 6.89
C LEU A 707 -29.71 14.13 7.98
N PRO A 708 -30.83 14.74 8.43
CA PRO A 708 -31.73 14.11 9.39
C PRO A 708 -32.25 12.75 8.89
N ILE A 709 -32.37 11.77 9.78
CA ILE A 709 -32.89 10.42 9.46
C ILE A 709 -34.32 10.47 8.89
N THR A 710 -35.10 11.49 9.23
CA THR A 710 -36.47 11.70 8.71
C THR A 710 -36.50 12.26 7.29
N THR A 711 -35.35 12.53 6.67
CA THR A 711 -35.28 13.04 5.29
C THR A 711 -35.74 11.95 4.33
N ASP A 712 -36.75 12.25 3.50
CA ASP A 712 -37.18 11.35 2.44
C ASP A 712 -36.10 11.28 1.34
N ILE A 713 -35.48 10.11 1.20
CA ILE A 713 -34.44 9.83 0.21
C ILE A 713 -34.88 8.60 -0.55
N ARG A 714 -35.02 8.74 -1.87
CA ARG A 714 -35.41 7.66 -2.77
C ARG A 714 -34.45 7.59 -3.94
N ASP A 715 -34.37 6.42 -4.54
CA ASP A 715 -33.69 6.24 -5.81
C ASP A 715 -34.39 7.00 -6.94
N VAL A 716 -33.70 7.12 -8.07
CA VAL A 716 -34.21 7.78 -9.27
C VAL A 716 -35.08 6.88 -10.12
N GLU A 717 -35.98 7.50 -10.87
CA GLU A 717 -36.74 6.86 -11.94
C GLU A 717 -35.98 6.98 -13.27
N GLU A 718 -36.22 6.06 -14.21
CA GLU A 718 -35.53 6.11 -15.52
C GLU A 718 -35.84 7.40 -16.29
N SER A 719 -37.01 8.01 -16.08
CA SER A 719 -37.39 9.29 -16.68
C SER A 719 -36.67 10.51 -16.09
N ASP A 720 -35.97 10.36 -14.96
CA ASP A 720 -35.11 11.40 -14.40
C ASP A 720 -33.76 11.49 -15.13
N LEU A 721 -33.43 10.50 -15.96
CA LEU A 721 -32.12 10.33 -16.58
C LEU A 721 -32.17 10.55 -18.08
N VAL A 722 -31.08 11.10 -18.60
CA VAL A 722 -30.80 11.15 -20.04
C VAL A 722 -29.78 10.05 -20.36
N PHE A 723 -30.18 9.04 -21.10
CA PHE A 723 -29.28 7.94 -21.48
C PHE A 723 -28.38 8.36 -22.63
N ALA A 724 -27.08 8.50 -22.36
CA ALA A 724 -26.10 8.95 -23.33
C ALA A 724 -25.50 7.76 -24.09
N ARG A 725 -26.31 7.15 -24.97
CA ARG A 725 -25.87 6.05 -25.86
C ARG A 725 -26.08 6.47 -27.31
N GLU A 726 -25.02 6.37 -28.12
CA GLU A 726 -25.02 6.81 -29.52
C GLU A 726 -26.12 6.11 -30.33
N GLU A 727 -26.34 4.81 -30.10
CA GLU A 727 -27.32 4.00 -30.84
C GLU A 727 -28.77 4.43 -30.57
N SER A 728 -29.02 5.09 -29.44
CA SER A 728 -30.35 5.56 -29.03
C SER A 728 -30.55 7.07 -29.16
N THR A 729 -29.49 7.81 -29.51
CA THR A 729 -29.54 9.28 -29.60
C THR A 729 -29.92 9.72 -31.02
N ALA A 730 -30.81 10.70 -31.13
CA ALA A 730 -31.23 11.22 -32.43
C ALA A 730 -30.01 11.79 -33.22
N PRO A 731 -29.85 11.46 -34.52
CA PRO A 731 -28.71 11.94 -35.31
C PRO A 731 -28.55 13.47 -35.38
N GLU A 732 -29.64 14.22 -35.21
CA GLU A 732 -29.61 15.69 -35.12
C GLU A 732 -28.93 16.19 -33.84
N VAL A 733 -29.17 15.53 -32.71
CA VAL A 733 -28.55 15.86 -31.42
C VAL A 733 -27.04 15.64 -31.49
N ILE A 734 -26.61 14.50 -32.04
CA ILE A 734 -25.18 14.20 -32.25
C ILE A 734 -24.55 15.25 -33.16
N ARG A 735 -25.24 15.63 -34.26
CA ARG A 735 -24.76 16.67 -35.18
C ARG A 735 -24.57 18.01 -34.47
N ASN A 736 -25.52 18.43 -33.63
CA ASN A 736 -25.40 19.67 -32.86
C ASN A 736 -24.16 19.65 -31.95
N GLY A 737 -23.85 18.51 -31.33
CA GLY A 737 -22.62 18.34 -30.56
C GLY A 737 -21.35 18.42 -31.41
N VAL A 738 -21.33 17.79 -32.59
CA VAL A 738 -20.21 17.91 -33.54
C VAL A 738 -19.99 19.37 -33.96
N GLU A 739 -21.06 20.06 -34.33
CA GLU A 739 -20.97 21.45 -34.76
C GLU A 739 -20.52 22.39 -33.64
N ALA A 740 -20.98 22.18 -32.40
CA ALA A 740 -20.52 22.95 -31.24
C ALA A 740 -19.02 22.75 -30.97
N LEU A 741 -18.51 21.52 -31.11
CA LEU A 741 -17.07 21.25 -31.03
C LEU A 741 -16.31 21.98 -32.15
N GLN A 742 -16.76 21.87 -33.40
CA GLN A 742 -16.13 22.54 -34.55
C GLN A 742 -16.13 24.07 -34.44
N ARG A 743 -17.14 24.66 -33.78
CA ARG A 743 -17.21 26.11 -33.51
C ARG A 743 -16.31 26.57 -32.34
N GLY A 744 -15.65 25.63 -31.65
CA GLY A 744 -14.76 25.92 -30.53
C GLY A 744 -15.52 26.34 -29.27
N GLU A 745 -16.71 25.80 -29.05
CA GLU A 745 -17.58 26.22 -27.94
C GLU A 745 -17.21 25.60 -26.58
N VAL A 746 -16.22 24.71 -26.53
CA VAL A 746 -15.90 23.89 -25.35
C VAL A 746 -14.45 24.05 -24.90
N ALA A 747 -14.24 24.16 -23.59
CA ALA A 747 -12.96 23.98 -22.92
C ALA A 747 -13.01 22.78 -21.97
N VAL A 748 -11.88 22.08 -21.82
CA VAL A 748 -11.72 20.98 -20.86
C VAL A 748 -11.13 21.52 -19.57
N VAL A 749 -11.67 21.10 -18.42
CA VAL A 749 -11.16 21.48 -17.09
C VAL A 749 -10.90 20.21 -16.27
N THR A 750 -9.62 19.87 -16.11
CA THR A 750 -9.17 18.71 -15.33
C THR A 750 -8.91 19.12 -13.88
N LEU A 751 -9.61 18.47 -12.94
CA LEU A 751 -9.48 18.69 -11.50
C LEU A 751 -8.24 17.98 -10.93
N ALA A 752 -7.17 18.73 -10.65
CA ALA A 752 -5.88 18.21 -10.18
C ALA A 752 -5.30 18.96 -8.96
N ALA A 753 -6.16 19.64 -8.18
CA ALA A 753 -5.73 20.35 -6.98
C ALA A 753 -5.38 19.42 -5.80
N GLY A 754 -5.91 18.20 -5.77
CA GLY A 754 -5.65 17.21 -4.72
C GLY A 754 -4.35 16.43 -4.92
N VAL A 755 -3.66 16.09 -3.83
CA VAL A 755 -2.44 15.24 -3.85
C VAL A 755 -2.72 13.75 -4.05
N GLY A 756 -4.00 13.33 -3.99
CA GLY A 756 -4.38 11.93 -4.18
C GLY A 756 -3.84 11.00 -3.10
N SER A 757 -4.06 11.33 -1.82
CA SER A 757 -3.48 10.62 -0.67
C SER A 757 -3.74 9.10 -0.65
N ARG A 758 -4.89 8.63 -1.16
CA ARG A 758 -5.18 7.19 -1.33
C ARG A 758 -4.20 6.54 -2.31
N TRP A 759 -4.07 7.11 -3.51
CA TRP A 759 -3.14 6.65 -4.55
C TRP A 759 -1.68 6.67 -4.09
N THR A 760 -1.29 7.73 -3.39
CA THR A 760 0.12 7.95 -3.02
C THR A 760 0.43 7.41 -1.63
N THR A 761 -0.53 6.79 -0.94
CA THR A 761 -0.42 6.36 0.46
C THR A 761 0.10 7.47 1.39
N GLY A 762 -0.27 8.72 1.09
CA GLY A 762 0.14 9.91 1.84
C GLY A 762 1.59 10.36 1.61
N ALA A 763 2.29 9.87 0.58
CA ALA A 763 3.71 10.18 0.33
C ALA A 763 4.00 11.62 -0.15
N GLY A 764 3.00 12.49 -0.24
CA GLY A 764 3.17 13.91 -0.59
C GLY A 764 3.48 14.19 -2.07
N VAL A 765 3.38 13.19 -2.93
CA VAL A 765 3.57 13.34 -4.39
C VAL A 765 2.25 13.68 -5.09
N VAL A 766 2.34 14.15 -6.34
CA VAL A 766 1.20 14.64 -7.10
C VAL A 766 0.68 13.56 -8.05
N LYS A 767 -0.53 13.05 -7.76
CA LYS A 767 -1.19 12.01 -8.57
C LYS A 767 -1.26 12.35 -10.05
N ALA A 768 -1.55 13.60 -10.42
CA ALA A 768 -1.71 14.01 -11.82
C ALA A 768 -0.51 13.70 -12.72
N ILE A 769 0.71 13.79 -12.18
CA ILE A 769 1.97 13.59 -12.91
C ILE A 769 2.61 12.22 -12.63
N ASN A 770 1.96 11.36 -11.82
CA ASN A 770 2.44 10.04 -11.48
C ASN A 770 2.40 9.12 -12.73
N PRO A 771 3.54 8.57 -13.20
CA PRO A 771 3.58 7.66 -14.35
C PRO A 771 3.19 6.24 -13.93
N PHE A 772 1.93 5.88 -14.09
CA PHE A 772 1.34 4.71 -13.43
C PHE A 772 1.05 3.52 -14.35
N VAL A 773 1.01 3.74 -15.68
CA VAL A 773 0.62 2.70 -16.64
C VAL A 773 1.53 2.73 -17.86
N MET A 774 1.92 1.57 -18.36
CA MET A 774 2.64 1.41 -19.63
C MET A 774 1.63 1.45 -20.79
N LEU A 775 1.64 2.49 -21.62
CA LEU A 775 0.79 2.61 -22.81
C LEU A 775 1.61 3.11 -24.01
N ALA A 776 1.45 2.40 -25.14
CA ALA A 776 2.24 2.65 -26.37
C ALA A 776 3.75 2.73 -26.07
N GLY A 777 4.27 1.76 -25.30
CA GLY A 777 5.71 1.61 -25.00
C GLY A 777 6.33 2.64 -24.05
N ARG A 778 5.55 3.53 -23.41
CA ARG A 778 6.05 4.51 -22.41
C ARG A 778 5.13 4.60 -21.19
N HIS A 779 5.70 4.82 -20.00
CA HIS A 779 4.86 4.99 -18.82
C HIS A 779 4.18 6.35 -18.93
N ARG A 780 2.86 6.35 -18.86
CA ARG A 780 2.03 7.54 -19.02
C ARG A 780 1.51 8.00 -17.66
N SER A 781 1.43 9.32 -17.51
CA SER A 781 0.82 9.95 -16.34
C SER A 781 -0.67 10.24 -16.56
N PHE A 782 -1.44 10.44 -15.49
CA PHE A 782 -2.86 10.80 -15.61
C PHE A 782 -3.07 12.04 -16.48
N LEU A 783 -2.28 13.10 -16.25
CA LEU A 783 -2.38 14.36 -16.98
C LEU A 783 -2.05 14.18 -18.47
N GLU A 784 -1.03 13.38 -18.77
CA GLU A 784 -0.68 13.05 -20.16
C GLU A 784 -1.81 12.35 -20.91
N LEU A 785 -2.53 11.42 -20.26
CA LEU A 785 -3.71 10.78 -20.86
C LEU A 785 -4.82 11.79 -21.18
N HIS A 786 -5.06 12.77 -20.33
CA HIS A 786 -6.09 13.79 -20.59
C HIS A 786 -5.69 14.77 -21.70
N LEU A 787 -4.42 15.16 -21.75
CA LEU A 787 -3.89 15.99 -22.84
C LEU A 787 -3.89 15.27 -24.18
N SER A 788 -3.61 13.96 -24.20
CA SER A 788 -3.64 13.15 -25.43
C SER A 788 -5.07 12.97 -25.97
N LYS A 789 -6.07 12.81 -25.09
CA LYS A 789 -7.50 12.80 -25.48
C LYS A 789 -7.93 14.15 -26.06
N THR A 790 -7.50 15.25 -25.45
CA THR A 790 -7.78 16.60 -25.96
C THR A 790 -7.14 16.80 -27.33
N ARG A 791 -5.87 16.38 -27.49
CA ARG A 791 -5.17 16.41 -28.79
C ARG A 791 -5.93 15.65 -29.88
N LYS A 792 -6.43 14.45 -29.55
CA LYS A 792 -7.24 13.65 -30.48
C LYS A 792 -8.48 14.40 -30.94
N ALA A 793 -9.20 15.04 -30.02
CA ALA A 793 -10.37 15.84 -30.34
C ALA A 793 -10.01 17.06 -31.22
N GLN A 794 -8.93 17.79 -30.90
CA GLN A 794 -8.47 18.93 -31.71
C GLN A 794 -8.21 18.53 -33.17
N ARG A 795 -7.53 17.39 -33.38
CA ARG A 795 -7.24 16.87 -34.71
C ARG A 795 -8.50 16.41 -35.44
N ARG A 796 -9.42 15.76 -34.73
CA ARG A 796 -10.68 15.26 -35.30
C ARG A 796 -11.61 16.40 -35.76
N TYR A 797 -11.66 17.49 -35.00
CA TYR A 797 -12.59 18.60 -35.25
C TYR A 797 -11.91 19.85 -35.80
N GLU A 798 -10.60 19.78 -36.08
CA GLU A 798 -9.78 20.85 -36.67
C GLU A 798 -9.90 22.19 -35.94
N VAL A 799 -9.91 22.14 -34.60
CA VAL A 799 -10.14 23.30 -33.73
C VAL A 799 -9.19 23.26 -32.53
N ALA A 800 -8.73 24.43 -32.09
CA ALA A 800 -7.97 24.55 -30.85
C ALA A 800 -8.91 24.46 -29.64
N ILE A 801 -8.62 23.56 -28.71
CA ILE A 801 -9.46 23.28 -27.54
C ILE A 801 -8.67 23.65 -26.29
N PRO A 802 -9.09 24.67 -25.53
CA PRO A 802 -8.44 25.03 -24.28
C PRO A 802 -8.51 23.90 -23.26
N HIS A 803 -7.36 23.53 -22.70
CA HIS A 803 -7.27 22.58 -21.59
C HIS A 803 -6.79 23.28 -20.33
N VAL A 804 -7.66 23.38 -19.34
CA VAL A 804 -7.35 23.95 -18.02
C VAL A 804 -7.05 22.82 -17.04
N VAL A 805 -5.96 22.95 -16.31
CA VAL A 805 -5.63 22.07 -15.19
C VAL A 805 -5.72 22.88 -13.91
N THR A 806 -6.67 22.55 -13.03
CA THR A 806 -6.78 23.21 -11.73
C THR A 806 -5.75 22.62 -10.77
N THR A 807 -5.16 23.48 -9.95
CA THR A 807 -4.04 23.11 -9.08
C THR A 807 -4.21 23.76 -7.71
N SER A 808 -3.50 23.26 -6.70
CA SER A 808 -3.42 23.89 -5.38
C SER A 808 -1.99 24.31 -5.06
N TYR A 809 -1.80 24.96 -3.91
CA TYR A 809 -0.46 25.25 -3.38
C TYR A 809 0.41 23.98 -3.20
N LEU A 810 -0.20 22.78 -3.13
CA LEU A 810 0.49 21.49 -3.08
C LEU A 810 0.91 20.96 -4.44
N THR A 811 0.15 21.26 -5.51
CA THR A 811 0.32 20.61 -6.81
C THR A 811 0.82 21.54 -7.92
N HIS A 812 0.66 22.86 -7.78
CA HIS A 812 0.90 23.83 -8.85
C HIS A 812 2.32 23.80 -9.39
N ALA A 813 3.32 24.01 -8.53
CA ALA A 813 4.71 24.10 -8.97
C ALA A 813 5.23 22.77 -9.55
N ALA A 814 4.77 21.64 -9.02
CA ALA A 814 5.11 20.31 -9.53
C ALA A 814 4.54 20.09 -10.94
N ILE A 815 3.25 20.37 -11.13
CA ILE A 815 2.57 20.22 -12.44
C ILE A 815 3.21 21.17 -13.47
N GLU A 816 3.45 22.43 -13.10
CA GLU A 816 4.10 23.41 -13.98
C GLU A 816 5.50 22.94 -14.43
N ARG A 817 6.33 22.50 -13.49
CA ARG A 817 7.67 21.96 -13.83
C ARG A 817 7.57 20.78 -14.80
N HIS A 818 6.62 19.88 -14.60
CA HIS A 818 6.46 18.68 -15.44
C HIS A 818 5.92 19.02 -16.84
N LEU A 819 4.96 19.93 -16.94
CA LEU A 819 4.46 20.43 -18.23
C LEU A 819 5.57 21.13 -19.03
N ASN A 820 6.36 21.99 -18.38
CA ASN A 820 7.49 22.67 -19.02
C ASN A 820 8.57 21.69 -19.47
N ARG A 821 8.95 20.72 -18.62
CA ARG A 821 9.97 19.71 -18.95
C ARG A 821 9.54 18.75 -20.07
N SER A 822 8.25 18.44 -20.15
CA SER A 822 7.69 17.52 -21.15
C SER A 822 7.19 18.20 -22.42
N ALA A 823 7.28 19.54 -22.51
CA ALA A 823 6.62 20.34 -23.55
C ALA A 823 5.14 19.95 -23.71
N ASN A 824 4.38 20.02 -22.61
CA ASN A 824 2.98 19.59 -22.51
C ASN A 824 2.74 18.14 -22.98
N TYR A 825 3.72 17.26 -22.77
CA TYR A 825 3.70 15.87 -23.24
C TYR A 825 3.44 15.74 -24.76
N GLY A 826 3.85 16.75 -25.56
CA GLY A 826 3.63 16.80 -27.00
C GLY A 826 2.22 17.23 -27.43
N HIS A 827 1.38 17.71 -26.50
CA HIS A 827 0.13 18.39 -26.83
C HIS A 827 0.41 19.78 -27.42
N ASP A 828 -0.16 20.05 -28.58
CA ASP A 828 0.05 21.24 -29.41
C ASP A 828 -1.02 22.33 -29.23
N GLY A 829 -2.05 22.07 -28.43
CA GLY A 829 -3.09 23.03 -28.06
C GLY A 829 -2.75 23.88 -26.82
N PRO A 830 -3.63 24.85 -26.49
CA PRO A 830 -3.40 25.74 -25.37
C PRO A 830 -3.72 25.08 -24.02
N VAL A 831 -2.71 25.06 -23.13
CA VAL A 831 -2.81 24.51 -21.77
C VAL A 831 -2.69 25.63 -20.73
N TYR A 832 -3.62 25.69 -19.79
CA TYR A 832 -3.67 26.72 -18.75
C TYR A 832 -3.61 26.08 -17.36
N LEU A 833 -2.84 26.69 -16.46
CA LEU A 833 -2.85 26.32 -15.05
C LEU A 833 -3.74 27.29 -14.26
N SER A 834 -4.74 26.75 -13.59
CA SER A 834 -5.61 27.51 -12.67
C SER A 834 -5.13 27.27 -11.24
N ARG A 835 -4.35 28.21 -10.70
CA ARG A 835 -3.84 28.14 -9.32
C ARG A 835 -4.97 28.39 -8.33
N GLY A 836 -5.08 27.52 -7.32
CA GLY A 836 -6.05 27.65 -6.24
C GLY A 836 -5.87 28.95 -5.45
N GLN A 837 -6.97 29.64 -5.19
CA GLN A 837 -7.04 30.91 -4.44
C GLN A 837 -7.85 30.76 -3.15
N SER A 838 -7.98 29.53 -2.66
CA SER A 838 -8.71 29.18 -1.43
C SER A 838 -7.96 28.07 -0.70
N ILE A 839 -7.68 28.26 0.60
CA ILE A 839 -6.92 27.33 1.43
C ILE A 839 -7.52 27.27 2.85
N GLY A 840 -7.54 26.08 3.45
CA GLY A 840 -7.94 25.84 4.83
C GLY A 840 -6.76 25.53 5.74
N GLN A 841 -6.85 25.89 7.02
CA GLN A 841 -5.90 25.49 8.07
C GLN A 841 -6.46 24.25 8.78
N ARG A 842 -5.64 23.21 8.91
CA ARG A 842 -6.01 21.96 9.60
C ARG A 842 -6.09 22.18 11.10
N LEU A 843 -6.96 21.41 11.75
CA LEU A 843 -7.18 21.46 13.19
C LEU A 843 -6.85 20.11 13.85
N ILE A 844 -6.52 20.14 15.14
CA ILE A 844 -6.56 18.93 15.99
C ILE A 844 -8.02 18.44 16.01
N PRO A 845 -8.28 17.17 15.71
CA PRO A 845 -9.65 16.65 15.65
C PRO A 845 -10.30 16.62 17.04
N MET A 846 -11.63 16.68 17.08
CA MET A 846 -12.38 16.50 18.31
C MET A 846 -12.46 15.00 18.65
N ASP A 847 -12.37 14.66 19.93
CA ASP A 847 -12.54 13.31 20.48
C ASP A 847 -13.88 12.70 20.06
N ARG A 848 -14.96 13.49 20.13
CA ARG A 848 -16.30 13.07 19.69
C ARG A 848 -16.37 12.74 18.18
N ASP A 849 -15.60 13.44 17.35
CA ASP A 849 -15.61 13.24 15.91
C ASP A 849 -14.79 11.99 15.54
N LEU A 850 -13.68 11.75 16.23
CA LEU A 850 -12.91 10.51 16.10
C LEU A 850 -13.69 9.28 16.58
N THR A 851 -14.35 9.41 17.73
CA THR A 851 -15.22 8.36 18.29
C THR A 851 -16.34 8.03 17.30
N PHE A 852 -17.05 9.05 16.80
CA PHE A 852 -18.08 8.87 15.77
C PHE A 852 -17.50 8.22 14.52
N LEU A 853 -16.37 8.69 14.01
CA LEU A 853 -15.73 8.12 12.83
C LEU A 853 -15.52 6.62 12.98
N TRP A 854 -15.09 6.15 14.15
CA TRP A 854 -14.72 4.75 14.38
C TRP A 854 -15.87 3.84 14.80
N GLU A 855 -16.89 4.38 15.47
CA GLU A 855 -18.05 3.62 15.98
C GLU A 855 -19.20 3.56 14.97
N GLU A 856 -19.44 4.63 14.21
CA GLU A 856 -20.60 4.77 13.32
C GLU A 856 -20.31 4.47 11.84
N GLY A 857 -19.04 4.26 11.48
CA GLY A 857 -18.63 3.86 10.14
C GLY A 857 -18.52 2.33 10.00
N ALA A 858 -19.04 1.74 8.93
CA ALA A 858 -18.73 0.39 8.52
C ALA A 858 -17.25 0.30 8.13
N HIS A 859 -16.45 -0.13 9.10
CA HIS A 859 -15.07 -0.52 8.84
C HIS A 859 -15.06 -1.99 8.51
N GLU A 860 -14.23 -2.35 7.54
CA GLU A 860 -13.81 -3.74 7.42
C GLU A 860 -13.28 -4.18 8.79
N THR A 861 -13.89 -5.24 9.32
CA THR A 861 -13.34 -5.95 10.47
C THR A 861 -12.05 -6.56 9.97
N LEU A 862 -10.94 -6.22 10.62
CA LEU A 862 -9.67 -6.84 10.26
C LEU A 862 -9.60 -8.20 10.94
N ASP A 863 -8.64 -9.02 10.51
CA ASP A 863 -8.27 -10.20 11.28
C ASP A 863 -8.00 -9.85 12.76
N GLU A 864 -8.31 -10.76 13.70
CA GLU A 864 -8.37 -10.46 15.15
C GLU A 864 -7.17 -9.65 15.68
N ASN A 865 -5.96 -10.00 15.29
CA ASN A 865 -4.75 -9.31 15.74
C ASN A 865 -4.61 -7.91 15.13
N LYS A 866 -4.92 -7.77 13.83
CA LYS A 866 -4.94 -6.46 13.16
C LYS A 866 -6.02 -5.55 13.75
N GLN A 867 -7.16 -6.13 14.16
CA GLN A 867 -8.22 -5.40 14.84
C GLN A 867 -7.75 -4.88 16.21
N LYS A 868 -7.13 -5.72 17.04
CA LYS A 868 -6.57 -5.31 18.34
C LYS A 868 -5.55 -4.18 18.20
N VAL A 869 -4.65 -4.28 17.21
CA VAL A 869 -3.68 -3.23 16.86
C VAL A 869 -4.37 -1.92 16.53
N ARG A 870 -5.41 -1.98 15.67
CA ARG A 870 -6.20 -0.82 15.29
C ARG A 870 -6.86 -0.17 16.51
N ASP A 871 -7.49 -0.95 17.38
CA ASP A 871 -8.19 -0.41 18.55
C ASP A 871 -7.22 0.19 19.59
N ALA A 872 -6.04 -0.40 19.78
CA ALA A 872 -4.98 0.19 20.60
C ALA A 872 -4.48 1.52 20.03
N SER A 873 -4.24 1.59 18.72
CA SER A 873 -3.83 2.82 18.03
C SER A 873 -4.89 3.92 18.13
N ARG A 874 -6.18 3.56 17.98
CA ARG A 874 -7.31 4.49 18.16
C ARG A 874 -7.32 5.13 19.55
N ARG A 875 -7.11 4.35 20.61
CA ARG A 875 -7.03 4.89 21.99
C ARG A 875 -5.88 5.90 22.16
N ALA A 876 -4.69 5.58 21.66
CA ALA A 876 -3.54 6.47 21.73
C ALA A 876 -3.79 7.80 20.99
N ILE A 877 -4.51 7.75 19.87
CA ILE A 877 -4.91 8.95 19.11
C ILE A 877 -5.88 9.83 19.92
N LEU A 878 -6.85 9.25 20.65
CA LEU A 878 -7.76 10.04 21.49
C LEU A 878 -7.02 10.78 22.60
N GLU A 879 -6.10 10.09 23.28
CA GLU A 879 -5.26 10.69 24.32
C GLU A 879 -4.39 11.81 23.75
N TRP A 880 -3.82 11.62 22.56
CA TRP A 880 -3.08 12.66 21.85
C TRP A 880 -3.95 13.89 21.53
N ALA A 881 -5.15 13.70 20.98
CA ALA A 881 -6.03 14.81 20.61
C ALA A 881 -6.44 15.63 21.85
N ARG A 882 -6.79 14.96 22.95
CA ARG A 882 -7.10 15.61 24.23
C ARG A 882 -5.89 16.34 24.81
N GLY A 883 -4.71 15.71 24.79
CA GLY A 883 -3.48 16.28 25.33
C GLY A 883 -2.95 17.49 24.54
N ARG A 884 -3.21 17.55 23.22
CA ARG A 884 -2.82 18.68 22.36
C ARG A 884 -3.84 19.81 22.33
N GLY A 885 -5.10 19.55 22.69
CA GLY A 885 -6.19 20.51 22.69
C GLY A 885 -7.08 20.37 21.46
N GLU A 886 -8.25 19.78 21.64
CA GLU A 886 -9.24 19.52 20.59
C GLU A 886 -9.70 20.80 19.88
N GLY A 887 -9.77 20.77 18.55
CA GLY A 887 -10.25 21.88 17.73
C GLY A 887 -9.30 23.09 17.65
N THR A 888 -8.07 22.98 18.15
CA THR A 888 -7.04 24.00 17.99
C THR A 888 -6.31 23.87 16.64
N ASP A 889 -5.60 24.92 16.21
CA ASP A 889 -4.86 24.88 14.95
C ASP A 889 -3.73 23.84 15.01
N TYR A 890 -3.63 22.98 14.00
CA TYR A 890 -2.54 22.00 13.91
C TYR A 890 -1.24 22.68 13.46
N VAL A 891 -0.33 22.91 14.42
CA VAL A 891 0.95 23.61 14.19
C VAL A 891 2.19 22.71 14.34
N ASP A 892 2.03 21.49 14.84
CA ASP A 892 3.15 20.58 15.19
C ASP A 892 3.78 19.81 14.01
N ASN A 893 3.77 20.40 12.80
CA ASN A 893 4.31 19.79 11.58
C ASN A 893 4.89 20.85 10.63
N VAL A 894 5.56 20.41 9.56
CA VAL A 894 6.11 21.29 8.52
C VAL A 894 4.99 22.16 7.90
N PRO A 895 5.26 23.43 7.54
CA PRO A 895 4.23 24.42 7.17
C PRO A 895 3.23 23.93 6.13
N ILE A 896 3.70 23.27 5.08
CA ILE A 896 2.87 22.78 3.97
C ILE A 896 1.81 21.74 4.44
N GLN A 897 2.13 20.95 5.47
CA GLN A 897 1.25 19.94 6.07
C GLN A 897 0.28 20.50 7.11
N ARG A 898 0.36 21.81 7.42
CA ARG A 898 -0.58 22.49 8.32
C ARG A 898 -1.88 22.92 7.61
N PHE A 899 -1.91 22.87 6.28
CA PHE A 899 -3.01 23.38 5.46
C PHE A 899 -3.64 22.30 4.56
N ASN A 900 -4.78 22.60 3.94
CA ASN A 900 -5.42 21.77 2.93
C ASN A 900 -6.16 22.60 1.86
N PRO A 901 -6.32 22.09 0.63
CA PRO A 901 -7.34 22.58 -0.29
C PRO A 901 -8.74 22.32 0.28
N PRO A 902 -9.66 23.31 0.31
CA PRO A 902 -10.94 23.22 1.01
C PRO A 902 -12.05 22.48 0.23
N GLY A 903 -11.67 21.45 -0.54
CA GLY A 903 -12.58 20.64 -1.36
C GLY A 903 -12.76 21.15 -2.80
N HIS A 904 -13.23 20.24 -3.66
CA HIS A 904 -13.27 20.44 -5.12
C HIS A 904 -14.32 21.46 -5.58
N PHE A 905 -15.27 21.86 -4.72
CA PHE A 905 -16.16 22.99 -5.02
C PHE A 905 -15.38 24.23 -5.43
N TYR A 906 -14.25 24.53 -4.77
CA TYR A 906 -13.48 25.75 -5.02
C TYR A 906 -12.67 25.71 -6.32
N GLU A 907 -12.48 24.56 -6.95
CA GLU A 907 -11.64 24.47 -8.15
C GLU A 907 -12.23 25.24 -9.34
N VAL A 908 -13.54 25.13 -9.58
CA VAL A 908 -14.23 25.88 -10.65
C VAL A 908 -14.33 27.39 -10.33
N PRO A 909 -14.82 27.83 -9.16
CA PRO A 909 -14.83 29.24 -8.78
C PRO A 909 -13.44 29.89 -8.72
N ASN A 910 -12.37 29.13 -8.49
CA ASN A 910 -11.02 29.67 -8.56
C ASN A 910 -10.67 30.15 -9.98
N LEU A 911 -11.22 29.58 -11.06
CA LEU A 911 -11.04 30.12 -12.42
C LEU A 911 -11.59 31.55 -12.54
N LEU A 912 -12.68 31.86 -11.81
CA LEU A 912 -13.23 33.21 -11.74
C LEU A 912 -12.28 34.12 -10.97
N ARG A 913 -11.81 33.67 -9.81
CA ARG A 913 -10.99 34.48 -8.87
C ARG A 913 -9.57 34.75 -9.36
N ASN A 914 -8.95 33.79 -10.04
CA ASN A 914 -7.57 33.92 -10.53
C ASN A 914 -7.48 34.47 -11.95
N GLY A 915 -8.61 34.85 -12.56
CA GLY A 915 -8.68 35.46 -13.89
C GLY A 915 -8.52 34.49 -15.07
N VAL A 916 -8.36 33.18 -14.83
CA VAL A 916 -8.20 32.20 -15.92
C VAL A 916 -9.45 32.13 -16.80
N LEU A 917 -10.67 32.15 -16.23
CA LEU A 917 -11.88 32.15 -17.05
C LEU A 917 -12.00 33.43 -17.88
N ALA A 918 -11.66 34.58 -17.30
CA ALA A 918 -11.66 35.86 -18.02
C ALA A 918 -10.73 35.83 -19.23
N ARG A 919 -9.53 35.27 -19.06
CA ARG A 919 -8.55 35.07 -20.12
C ARG A 919 -9.05 34.11 -21.19
N LEU A 920 -9.63 32.97 -20.81
CA LEU A 920 -10.17 31.99 -21.75
C LEU A 920 -11.26 32.59 -22.62
N ILE A 921 -12.22 33.32 -22.03
CA ILE A 921 -13.30 33.98 -22.78
C ILE A 921 -12.75 35.03 -23.74
N ALA A 922 -11.70 35.77 -23.35
CA ALA A 922 -11.08 36.76 -24.21
C ALA A 922 -10.33 36.14 -25.41
N GLU A 923 -9.62 35.02 -25.18
CA GLU A 923 -8.86 34.31 -26.22
C GLU A 923 -9.78 33.42 -27.11
N HIS A 924 -10.90 32.95 -26.56
CA HIS A 924 -11.86 32.04 -27.22
C HIS A 924 -13.30 32.58 -27.10
N PRO A 925 -13.71 33.56 -27.93
CA PRO A 925 -14.98 34.26 -27.77
C PRO A 925 -16.23 33.38 -27.97
N ASN A 926 -16.11 32.28 -28.72
CA ASN A 926 -17.21 31.32 -28.94
C ASN A 926 -17.40 30.36 -27.76
N LEU A 927 -16.56 30.42 -26.72
CA LEU A 927 -16.62 29.51 -25.60
C LEU A 927 -17.94 29.66 -24.83
N ASN A 928 -18.67 28.54 -24.70
CA ASN A 928 -19.97 28.46 -24.02
C ASN A 928 -19.99 27.40 -22.92
N TRP A 929 -19.16 26.36 -23.03
CA TRP A 929 -19.20 25.19 -22.17
C TRP A 929 -17.83 24.86 -21.55
N LEU A 930 -17.85 24.43 -20.29
CA LEU A 930 -16.71 23.77 -19.65
C LEU A 930 -17.05 22.31 -19.39
N MET A 931 -16.23 21.39 -19.89
CA MET A 931 -16.27 19.98 -19.48
C MET A 931 -15.33 19.81 -18.28
N VAL A 932 -15.89 19.76 -17.07
CA VAL A 932 -15.15 19.64 -15.81
C VAL A 932 -15.11 18.17 -15.40
N HIS A 933 -13.92 17.60 -15.13
CA HIS A 933 -13.81 16.21 -14.70
C HIS A 933 -12.64 15.97 -13.74
N ASN A 934 -12.70 14.89 -12.97
CA ASN A 934 -11.58 14.48 -12.13
C ASN A 934 -10.36 14.01 -12.94
N ILE A 935 -9.16 14.27 -12.43
CA ILE A 935 -7.90 13.74 -12.98
C ILE A 935 -7.88 12.20 -13.08
N ASP A 936 -8.66 11.50 -12.25
CA ASP A 936 -8.70 10.04 -12.20
C ASP A 936 -9.91 9.40 -12.88
N THR A 937 -10.78 10.18 -13.54
CA THR A 937 -11.82 9.66 -14.45
C THR A 937 -11.22 9.49 -15.86
N LEU A 938 -10.50 8.39 -16.10
CA LEU A 938 -9.66 8.24 -17.29
C LEU A 938 -10.44 8.15 -18.61
N GLY A 939 -11.70 7.69 -18.58
CA GLY A 939 -12.56 7.60 -19.76
C GLY A 939 -13.22 8.91 -20.21
N ALA A 940 -13.20 9.95 -19.38
CA ALA A 940 -13.84 11.23 -19.67
C ALA A 940 -13.17 11.90 -20.90
N HIS A 941 -13.93 12.12 -21.97
CA HIS A 941 -13.43 12.79 -23.17
C HIS A 941 -14.53 13.61 -23.85
N LEU A 942 -14.13 14.45 -24.81
CA LEU A 942 -15.06 15.23 -25.62
C LEU A 942 -15.82 14.33 -26.60
N ASP A 943 -17.05 14.01 -26.22
CA ASP A 943 -17.97 13.15 -26.96
C ASP A 943 -19.10 14.01 -27.53
N PRO A 944 -19.30 14.02 -28.86
CA PRO A 944 -20.34 14.84 -29.50
C PRO A 944 -21.76 14.39 -29.13
N THR A 945 -21.98 13.10 -28.86
CA THR A 945 -23.29 12.58 -28.43
C THR A 945 -23.65 13.17 -27.07
N VAL A 946 -22.71 13.11 -26.11
CA VAL A 946 -22.89 13.68 -24.77
C VAL A 946 -23.10 15.20 -24.84
N LEU A 947 -22.26 15.92 -25.59
CA LEU A 947 -22.39 17.37 -25.72
C LEU A 947 -23.73 17.78 -26.37
N GLY A 948 -24.18 17.04 -27.39
CA GLY A 948 -25.48 17.28 -28.02
C GLY A 948 -26.63 17.19 -27.02
N LEU A 949 -26.65 16.14 -26.19
CA LEU A 949 -27.65 15.93 -25.14
C LEU A 949 -27.58 17.01 -24.05
N VAL A 950 -26.37 17.43 -23.68
CA VAL A 950 -26.14 18.53 -22.74
C VAL A 950 -26.74 19.84 -23.28
N ILE A 951 -26.51 20.16 -24.55
CA ILE A 951 -27.08 21.36 -25.20
C ILE A 951 -28.61 21.29 -25.22
N GLU A 952 -29.19 20.12 -25.53
CA GLU A 952 -30.64 19.94 -25.56
C GLU A 952 -31.28 20.08 -24.17
N SER A 953 -30.58 19.64 -23.12
CA SER A 953 -31.09 19.69 -21.74
C SER A 953 -31.31 21.12 -21.23
N LYS A 954 -30.60 22.11 -21.80
CA LYS A 954 -30.61 23.53 -21.38
C LYS A 954 -30.31 23.74 -19.88
N ALA A 955 -29.73 22.75 -19.22
CA ALA A 955 -29.36 22.83 -17.82
C ALA A 955 -28.10 23.68 -17.63
N THR A 956 -27.98 24.35 -16.49
CA THR A 956 -26.74 25.06 -16.12
C THR A 956 -25.62 24.07 -15.86
N LEU A 957 -25.94 22.96 -15.17
CA LEU A 957 -25.03 21.85 -14.90
C LEU A 957 -25.64 20.55 -15.43
N SER A 958 -24.91 19.84 -16.28
CA SER A 958 -25.26 18.48 -16.69
C SER A 958 -24.23 17.53 -16.10
N ILE A 959 -24.64 16.54 -15.31
CA ILE A 959 -23.72 15.67 -14.57
C ILE A 959 -23.78 14.24 -15.10
N GLU A 960 -22.63 13.66 -15.37
CA GLU A 960 -22.53 12.27 -15.79
C GLU A 960 -22.54 11.33 -14.59
N VAL A 961 -23.39 10.29 -14.65
CA VAL A 961 -23.52 9.22 -13.66
C VAL A 961 -23.36 7.86 -14.32
N ILE A 962 -22.89 6.88 -13.56
CA ILE A 962 -22.72 5.48 -14.01
C ILE A 962 -23.48 4.53 -13.09
N ALA A 963 -23.79 3.33 -13.59
CA ALA A 963 -24.35 2.28 -12.76
C ALA A 963 -23.40 1.92 -11.61
N ARG A 964 -23.96 1.81 -10.40
CA ARG A 964 -23.22 1.52 -9.18
C ARG A 964 -22.69 0.07 -9.17
N ARG A 965 -21.48 -0.09 -8.66
CA ARG A 965 -20.86 -1.36 -8.24
C ARG A 965 -20.48 -1.30 -6.76
N ILE A 966 -20.16 -2.44 -6.16
CA ILE A 966 -19.88 -2.52 -4.72
C ILE A 966 -18.64 -1.73 -4.27
N ASP A 967 -17.68 -1.54 -5.17
CA ASP A 967 -16.42 -0.83 -4.94
C ASP A 967 -16.48 0.69 -5.20
N ASP A 968 -17.56 1.17 -5.82
CA ASP A 968 -17.75 2.59 -6.10
C ASP A 968 -17.99 3.38 -4.79
N ARG A 969 -17.32 4.54 -4.67
CA ARG A 969 -17.34 5.38 -3.44
C ARG A 969 -17.47 6.86 -3.75
N GLY A 970 -18.49 7.52 -3.18
CA GLY A 970 -18.71 8.99 -3.19
C GLY A 970 -20.20 9.38 -3.23
N GLY A 971 -20.58 10.35 -4.07
CA GLY A 971 -21.98 10.81 -4.18
C GLY A 971 -22.88 9.94 -5.06
N GLY A 972 -24.02 9.49 -4.52
CA GLY A 972 -25.07 8.78 -5.26
C GLY A 972 -26.13 9.74 -5.81
N LEU A 973 -26.75 9.42 -6.94
CA LEU A 973 -27.87 10.21 -7.46
C LEU A 973 -29.16 9.80 -6.74
N ALA A 974 -29.88 10.78 -6.19
CA ALA A 974 -31.08 10.51 -5.40
C ALA A 974 -32.16 11.59 -5.57
N ARG A 975 -33.39 11.22 -5.24
CA ARG A 975 -34.47 12.15 -4.96
C ARG A 975 -34.51 12.43 -3.46
N VAL A 976 -34.10 13.64 -3.05
CA VAL A 976 -34.09 14.07 -1.65
C VAL A 976 -35.17 15.12 -1.42
N GLY A 977 -36.16 14.81 -0.58
CA GLY A 977 -37.31 15.68 -0.34
C GLY A 977 -38.09 15.98 -1.63
N GLY A 978 -38.21 15.01 -2.52
CA GLY A 978 -38.89 15.15 -3.82
C GLY A 978 -38.02 15.70 -4.96
N ARG A 979 -36.82 16.20 -4.66
CA ARG A 979 -35.95 16.85 -5.64
C ARG A 979 -34.74 16.00 -6.04
N LEU A 980 -34.49 15.91 -7.33
CA LEU A 980 -33.34 15.24 -7.91
C LEU A 980 -32.04 16.01 -7.62
N ARG A 981 -31.06 15.35 -7.00
CA ARG A 981 -29.73 15.90 -6.70
C ARG A 981 -28.71 14.79 -6.41
N LEU A 982 -27.43 15.14 -6.42
CA LEU A 982 -26.41 14.28 -5.84
C LEU A 982 -26.50 14.31 -4.32
N LEU A 983 -26.38 13.13 -3.71
CA LEU A 983 -26.27 12.92 -2.28
C LEU A 983 -24.86 12.45 -1.97
N GLU A 984 -24.02 13.37 -1.52
CA GLU A 984 -22.64 13.08 -1.11
C GLU A 984 -22.62 12.06 0.03
N GLY A 985 -21.66 11.12 0.01
CA GLY A 985 -21.56 10.07 1.03
C GLY A 985 -21.45 10.63 2.46
N LEU A 986 -20.78 11.80 2.62
CA LEU A 986 -20.67 12.49 3.91
C LEU A 986 -22.00 13.03 4.45
N ALA A 987 -22.98 13.25 3.57
CA ALA A 987 -24.28 13.82 3.91
C ALA A 987 -25.36 12.76 4.20
N GLN A 988 -25.07 11.47 4.02
CA GLN A 988 -26.09 10.43 4.15
C GLN A 988 -26.54 10.24 5.60
N PRO A 989 -27.84 10.14 5.88
CA PRO A 989 -28.33 9.92 7.24
C PRO A 989 -27.84 8.61 7.85
N ARG A 990 -27.71 7.57 7.01
CA ARG A 990 -27.35 6.20 7.34
C ARG A 990 -26.62 5.59 6.14
N GLU A 991 -25.80 4.57 6.40
CA GLU A 991 -25.02 3.91 5.34
C GLU A 991 -25.86 3.06 4.39
N ASP A 992 -26.98 2.51 4.86
CA ASP A 992 -27.93 1.75 4.03
C ASP A 992 -28.51 2.58 2.87
N THR A 993 -28.55 3.90 3.03
CA THR A 993 -29.02 4.85 2.02
C THR A 993 -28.18 4.78 0.75
N GLU A 994 -26.86 4.58 0.86
CA GLU A 994 -25.97 4.45 -0.30
C GLU A 994 -26.42 3.31 -1.21
N PHE A 995 -26.69 2.15 -0.62
CA PHE A 995 -26.94 0.90 -1.32
C PHE A 995 -28.35 0.79 -1.91
N ALA A 996 -29.23 1.73 -1.54
CA ALA A 996 -30.53 1.93 -2.15
C ALA A 996 -30.48 2.75 -3.46
N LEU A 997 -29.33 3.31 -3.84
CA LEU A 997 -29.19 4.16 -5.03
C LEU A 997 -28.49 3.42 -6.16
N ARG A 998 -29.11 3.38 -7.35
CA ARG A 998 -28.60 2.62 -8.51
C ARG A 998 -27.49 3.33 -9.29
N TYR A 999 -27.35 4.64 -9.11
CA TYR A 999 -26.43 5.48 -9.87
C TYR A 999 -25.45 6.23 -8.98
N TYR A 1000 -24.24 6.36 -9.52
CA TYR A 1000 -23.10 6.96 -8.85
C TYR A 1000 -22.48 8.08 -9.70
N SER A 1001 -22.05 9.18 -9.08
CA SER A 1001 -21.47 10.34 -9.78
C SER A 1001 -20.06 10.07 -10.28
N THR A 1002 -19.84 10.29 -11.57
CA THR A 1002 -18.49 10.24 -12.17
C THR A 1002 -17.63 11.46 -11.80
N ASN A 1003 -18.25 12.49 -11.18
CA ASN A 1003 -17.74 13.85 -11.01
C ASN A 1003 -17.24 14.48 -12.32
N THR A 1004 -17.85 14.08 -13.45
CA THR A 1004 -17.76 14.77 -14.73
C THR A 1004 -19.02 15.60 -14.90
N SER A 1005 -18.87 16.90 -15.12
CA SER A 1005 -19.97 17.83 -15.32
C SER A 1005 -19.71 18.76 -16.49
N TRP A 1006 -20.74 19.00 -17.29
CA TRP A 1006 -20.77 20.03 -18.32
C TRP A 1006 -21.42 21.28 -17.75
N VAL A 1007 -20.72 22.40 -17.85
CA VAL A 1007 -21.09 23.67 -17.22
C VAL A 1007 -21.34 24.71 -18.30
N HIS A 1008 -22.57 25.22 -18.38
CA HIS A 1008 -22.87 26.36 -19.23
C HIS A 1008 -22.35 27.64 -18.58
N ILE A 1009 -21.42 28.34 -19.24
CA ILE A 1009 -20.67 29.45 -18.65
C ILE A 1009 -21.59 30.59 -18.24
N ASP A 1010 -22.45 31.06 -19.14
CA ASP A 1010 -23.28 32.23 -18.86
C ASP A 1010 -24.31 31.96 -17.77
N SER A 1011 -24.93 30.78 -17.80
CA SER A 1011 -25.90 30.40 -16.75
C SER A 1011 -25.23 30.15 -15.40
N LEU A 1012 -23.96 29.73 -15.36
CA LEU A 1012 -23.19 29.67 -14.12
C LEU A 1012 -22.91 31.09 -13.60
N LEU A 1013 -22.47 32.00 -14.47
CA LEU A 1013 -22.19 33.39 -14.08
C LEU A 1013 -23.46 34.06 -13.54
N ASP A 1014 -24.60 33.87 -14.18
CA ASP A 1014 -25.90 34.35 -13.69
C ASP A 1014 -26.23 33.82 -12.29
N ALA A 1015 -25.98 32.53 -12.02
CA ALA A 1015 -26.17 31.94 -10.70
C ALA A 1015 -25.24 32.55 -9.62
N PHE A 1016 -24.06 33.02 -10.01
CA PHE A 1016 -23.14 33.79 -9.16
C PHE A 1016 -23.44 35.29 -9.15
N GLN A 1017 -24.45 35.76 -9.89
CA GLN A 1017 -24.79 37.18 -10.08
C GLN A 1017 -23.64 37.99 -10.71
N LEU A 1018 -22.96 37.37 -11.68
CA LEU A 1018 -21.85 37.93 -12.45
C LEU A 1018 -22.19 37.94 -13.94
N THR A 1019 -21.54 38.82 -14.69
CA THR A 1019 -21.50 38.78 -16.16
C THR A 1019 -20.09 38.45 -16.64
N ARG A 1020 -19.93 38.10 -17.93
CA ARG A 1020 -18.59 37.90 -18.52
C ARG A 1020 -17.67 39.11 -18.31
N SER A 1021 -18.20 40.35 -18.35
CA SER A 1021 -17.41 41.57 -18.16
C SER A 1021 -16.96 41.80 -16.72
N ASP A 1022 -17.73 41.32 -15.72
CA ASP A 1022 -17.34 41.44 -14.31
C ASP A 1022 -16.03 40.70 -14.02
N LEU A 1023 -15.77 39.60 -14.73
CA LEU A 1023 -14.60 38.74 -14.53
C LEU A 1023 -13.26 39.47 -14.74
N SER A 1024 -13.20 40.43 -15.66
CA SER A 1024 -11.99 41.20 -15.96
C SER A 1024 -11.98 42.59 -15.32
N SER A 1025 -13.14 43.14 -14.97
CA SER A 1025 -13.28 44.53 -14.53
C SER A 1025 -13.50 44.72 -13.03
N ASN A 1026 -13.90 43.67 -12.29
CA ASN A 1026 -14.30 43.82 -10.89
C ASN A 1026 -13.95 42.61 -10.00
N GLU A 1027 -12.66 42.44 -9.69
CA GLU A 1027 -12.14 41.36 -8.84
C GLU A 1027 -12.84 41.30 -7.46
N SER A 1028 -13.16 42.46 -6.87
CA SER A 1028 -13.82 42.53 -5.57
C SER A 1028 -15.25 41.95 -5.60
N LYS A 1029 -15.99 42.20 -6.68
CA LYS A 1029 -17.34 41.63 -6.90
C LYS A 1029 -17.25 40.12 -7.11
N VAL A 1030 -16.29 39.65 -7.90
CA VAL A 1030 -16.04 38.21 -8.11
C VAL A 1030 -15.75 37.50 -6.78
N ALA A 1031 -14.85 38.05 -5.96
CA ALA A 1031 -14.53 37.48 -4.66
C ALA A 1031 -15.75 37.44 -3.72
N ALA A 1032 -16.58 38.49 -3.72
CA ALA A 1032 -17.81 38.54 -2.94
C ALA A 1032 -18.85 37.52 -3.42
N ALA A 1033 -19.05 37.39 -4.73
CA ALA A 1033 -19.95 36.42 -5.35
C ALA A 1033 -19.56 34.96 -5.02
N VAL A 1034 -18.26 34.64 -5.09
CA VAL A 1034 -17.77 33.31 -4.73
C VAL A 1034 -18.00 33.00 -3.25
N ARG A 1035 -17.76 33.96 -2.34
CA ARG A 1035 -18.08 33.79 -0.91
C ARG A 1035 -19.59 33.60 -0.68
N ALA A 1036 -20.42 34.38 -1.36
CA ALA A 1036 -21.88 34.28 -1.25
C ALA A 1036 -22.38 32.90 -1.72
N MET A 1037 -21.86 32.39 -2.85
CA MET A 1037 -22.19 31.03 -3.30
C MET A 1037 -21.68 29.96 -2.33
N ALA A 1038 -20.43 30.07 -1.86
CA ALA A 1038 -19.85 29.09 -0.93
C ALA A 1038 -20.64 28.98 0.39
N ALA A 1039 -21.28 30.06 0.85
CA ALA A 1039 -22.13 30.06 2.03
C ALA A 1039 -23.46 29.29 1.84
N ARG A 1040 -23.90 29.09 0.58
CA ARG A 1040 -25.12 28.34 0.23
C ARG A 1040 -24.88 26.83 0.12
N VAL A 1041 -23.63 26.43 -0.08
CA VAL A 1041 -23.20 25.03 -0.18
C VAL A 1041 -22.87 24.50 1.23
N PRO A 1042 -23.18 23.24 1.57
CA PRO A 1042 -22.77 22.63 2.84
C PRO A 1042 -21.27 22.74 3.13
N THR A 1043 -20.89 22.69 4.41
CA THR A 1043 -19.49 22.56 4.85
C THR A 1043 -19.35 21.24 5.58
N TYR A 1044 -18.48 20.36 5.09
CA TYR A 1044 -18.21 19.09 5.74
C TYR A 1044 -16.95 19.16 6.59
N VAL A 1045 -17.01 18.54 7.78
CA VAL A 1045 -15.82 18.22 8.56
C VAL A 1045 -15.34 16.84 8.12
N THR A 1046 -14.07 16.74 7.73
CA THR A 1046 -13.44 15.46 7.37
C THR A 1046 -12.23 15.22 8.24
N ILE A 1047 -11.97 13.95 8.56
CA ILE A 1047 -10.74 13.52 9.21
C ILE A 1047 -9.83 12.95 8.12
N LYS A 1048 -8.60 13.42 8.05
CA LYS A 1048 -7.58 12.86 7.17
C LYS A 1048 -6.30 12.60 7.94
N ASP A 1049 -5.56 11.61 7.46
CA ASP A 1049 -4.25 11.26 7.99
C ASP A 1049 -3.15 12.13 7.38
N VAL A 1050 -2.29 12.68 8.24
CA VAL A 1050 -1.11 13.46 7.86
C VAL A 1050 0.14 12.77 8.38
N LYS A 1051 1.12 12.62 7.50
CA LYS A 1051 2.42 12.04 7.86
C LYS A 1051 3.32 13.07 8.53
N ARG A 1052 3.97 12.68 9.63
CA ARG A 1052 5.04 13.40 10.29
C ARG A 1052 6.32 12.58 10.19
N ARG A 1053 7.31 13.11 9.46
CA ARG A 1053 8.62 12.47 9.32
C ARG A 1053 9.56 12.94 10.42
N TRP A 1054 10.33 12.03 10.99
CA TRP A 1054 11.38 12.33 11.96
C TRP A 1054 12.54 11.32 11.85
N GLY A 1055 13.67 11.63 12.49
CA GLY A 1055 14.85 10.76 12.51
C GLY A 1055 15.43 10.44 11.12
N HIS A 1056 15.78 9.17 10.89
CA HIS A 1056 16.36 8.63 9.65
C HIS A 1056 15.29 7.98 8.75
N GLY A 1057 14.14 8.63 8.58
CA GLY A 1057 13.05 8.16 7.70
C GLY A 1057 11.88 7.48 8.42
N GLN A 1058 11.71 7.71 9.73
CA GLN A 1058 10.52 7.30 10.45
C GLN A 1058 9.31 8.17 10.05
N GLU A 1059 8.13 7.56 9.96
CA GLU A 1059 6.86 8.22 9.62
C GLU A 1059 5.80 7.88 10.65
N ASP A 1060 5.24 8.91 11.29
CA ASP A 1060 4.03 8.79 12.11
C ASP A 1060 2.84 9.32 11.34
N VAL A 1061 1.67 8.73 11.57
CA VAL A 1061 0.42 9.16 10.94
C VAL A 1061 -0.51 9.70 12.01
N PHE A 1062 -0.89 10.98 11.88
CA PHE A 1062 -1.81 11.64 12.80
C PHE A 1062 -3.09 12.05 12.07
N PRO A 1063 -4.28 11.79 12.64
CA PRO A 1063 -5.51 12.30 12.09
C PRO A 1063 -5.64 13.80 12.39
N VAL A 1064 -6.07 14.55 11.39
CA VAL A 1064 -6.38 15.98 11.49
C VAL A 1064 -7.77 16.27 10.95
N ALA A 1065 -8.45 17.24 11.55
CA ALA A 1065 -9.73 17.74 11.04
C ALA A 1065 -9.50 18.80 9.95
N GLN A 1066 -10.32 18.72 8.90
CA GLN A 1066 -10.31 19.65 7.75
C GLN A 1066 -11.74 20.00 7.36
N PHE A 1067 -11.90 21.17 6.73
CA PHE A 1067 -13.17 21.60 6.16
C PHE A 1067 -13.14 21.41 4.64
N GLU A 1068 -14.16 20.75 4.08
CA GLU A 1068 -14.31 20.51 2.65
C GLU A 1068 -15.71 20.95 2.15
N LYS A 1069 -15.75 21.54 0.95
CA LYS A 1069 -16.98 21.76 0.18
C LYS A 1069 -16.91 20.97 -1.12
N LEU A 1070 -18.01 20.31 -1.49
CA LEU A 1070 -18.07 19.39 -2.61
C LEU A 1070 -18.84 20.01 -3.78
N TRP A 1071 -18.32 19.83 -5.00
CA TRP A 1071 -18.94 20.32 -6.24
C TRP A 1071 -20.33 19.73 -6.49
N GLY A 1072 -20.56 18.46 -6.15
CA GLY A 1072 -21.85 17.81 -6.36
C GLY A 1072 -23.00 18.46 -5.60
N ASP A 1073 -22.73 19.11 -4.47
CA ASP A 1073 -23.71 19.86 -3.69
C ASP A 1073 -24.28 21.08 -4.43
N MET A 1074 -23.68 21.53 -5.55
CA MET A 1074 -24.30 22.54 -6.42
C MET A 1074 -25.69 22.09 -6.88
N THR A 1075 -25.89 20.79 -7.09
CA THR A 1075 -27.20 20.21 -7.45
C THR A 1075 -28.25 20.35 -6.35
N SER A 1076 -27.84 20.66 -5.11
CA SER A 1076 -28.77 20.90 -4.00
C SER A 1076 -29.39 22.30 -4.01
N LEU A 1077 -28.91 23.22 -4.86
CA LEU A 1077 -29.37 24.63 -4.91
C LEU A 1077 -30.65 24.80 -5.75
N PRO A 1078 -31.80 25.18 -5.19
CA PRO A 1078 -33.13 25.10 -5.84
C PRO A 1078 -33.31 25.93 -7.11
N ASP A 1079 -32.55 26.99 -7.22
CA ASP A 1079 -32.47 27.96 -8.32
C ASP A 1079 -31.42 27.59 -9.38
N LEU A 1080 -30.75 26.44 -9.25
CA LEU A 1080 -29.76 25.96 -10.21
C LEU A 1080 -30.33 24.79 -11.03
N PRO A 1081 -30.67 24.99 -12.32
CA PRO A 1081 -31.10 23.91 -13.21
C PRO A 1081 -29.99 22.87 -13.40
N CYS A 1082 -30.31 21.61 -13.14
CA CYS A 1082 -29.39 20.49 -13.34
C CYS A 1082 -30.05 19.35 -14.13
N SER A 1083 -29.27 18.66 -14.95
CA SER A 1083 -29.64 17.43 -15.64
C SER A 1083 -28.62 16.31 -15.33
N PHE A 1084 -29.02 15.06 -15.51
CA PHE A 1084 -28.20 13.89 -15.18
C PHE A 1084 -28.14 12.93 -16.36
N LEU A 1085 -26.92 12.63 -16.82
CA LEU A 1085 -26.66 11.78 -17.97
C LEU A 1085 -26.14 10.43 -17.50
N ALA A 1086 -26.87 9.36 -17.78
CA ALA A 1086 -26.38 8.00 -17.58
C ALA A 1086 -25.42 7.66 -18.74
N VAL A 1087 -24.13 7.51 -18.42
CA VAL A 1087 -23.07 7.20 -19.38
C VAL A 1087 -22.53 5.79 -19.17
N ASP A 1088 -21.79 5.28 -20.16
CA ASP A 1088 -21.09 4.00 -20.04
C ASP A 1088 -20.06 3.99 -18.90
N ARG A 1089 -19.90 2.83 -18.24
CA ARG A 1089 -18.98 2.67 -17.13
C ARG A 1089 -17.53 2.98 -17.51
N GLN A 1090 -17.05 2.58 -18.69
CA GLN A 1090 -15.67 2.83 -19.14
C GLN A 1090 -15.37 4.33 -19.28
N ARG A 1091 -16.40 5.15 -19.56
CA ARG A 1091 -16.29 6.61 -19.60
C ARG A 1091 -16.18 7.21 -18.20
N GLY A 1092 -17.00 6.73 -17.26
CA GLY A 1092 -17.22 7.35 -15.95
C GLY A 1092 -16.44 6.77 -14.76
N GLN A 1093 -15.85 5.59 -14.90
CA GLN A 1093 -15.13 4.91 -13.83
C GLN A 1093 -13.93 5.73 -13.33
N GLN A 1094 -13.74 5.72 -12.00
CA GLN A 1094 -12.68 6.48 -11.33
C GLN A 1094 -11.61 5.54 -10.77
N LEU A 1095 -10.35 5.87 -11.03
CA LEU A 1095 -9.21 5.09 -10.56
C LEU A 1095 -8.60 5.72 -9.29
N LYS A 1096 -9.22 5.47 -8.13
CA LYS A 1096 -8.88 6.14 -6.85
C LYS A 1096 -7.69 5.51 -6.13
N ASP A 1097 -7.50 4.21 -6.24
CA ASP A 1097 -6.49 3.41 -5.52
C ASP A 1097 -5.69 2.52 -6.49
N THR A 1098 -4.41 2.31 -6.20
CA THR A 1098 -3.54 1.42 -6.98
C THR A 1098 -4.04 -0.02 -7.06
N ALA A 1099 -4.80 -0.50 -6.07
CA ALA A 1099 -5.39 -1.83 -6.07
C ALA A 1099 -6.44 -2.02 -7.19
N GLN A 1100 -6.98 -0.93 -7.76
CA GLN A 1100 -7.97 -0.99 -8.84
C GLN A 1100 -7.33 -1.18 -10.23
N LEU A 1101 -5.99 -1.09 -10.33
CA LEU A 1101 -5.29 -1.13 -11.61
C LEU A 1101 -5.45 -2.45 -12.35
N ASP A 1102 -5.39 -3.58 -11.64
CA ASP A 1102 -5.49 -4.90 -12.26
C ASP A 1102 -6.89 -5.18 -12.79
N GLY A 1103 -7.92 -4.88 -11.99
CA GLY A 1103 -9.30 -4.95 -12.47
C GLY A 1103 -9.55 -4.07 -13.71
N TRP A 1104 -9.01 -2.84 -13.71
CA TRP A 1104 -9.13 -1.88 -14.83
C TRP A 1104 -8.37 -2.30 -16.11
N GLU A 1105 -7.26 -3.04 -15.97
CA GLU A 1105 -6.55 -3.63 -17.10
C GLU A 1105 -7.29 -4.87 -17.64
N ASN A 1106 -7.89 -5.68 -16.77
CA ASN A 1106 -8.52 -6.94 -17.15
C ASN A 1106 -9.97 -6.77 -17.66
N ASP A 1107 -10.68 -5.71 -17.28
CA ASP A 1107 -12.06 -5.43 -17.71
C ASP A 1107 -12.19 -4.67 -19.04
N GLY A 1108 -11.07 -4.42 -19.73
CA GLY A 1108 -11.04 -3.75 -21.04
C GLY A 1108 -11.01 -2.22 -20.96
N SER A 1109 -11.08 -1.64 -19.76
CA SER A 1109 -11.09 -0.18 -19.59
C SER A 1109 -9.76 0.47 -19.99
N ARG A 1110 -8.63 -0.22 -19.79
CA ARG A 1110 -7.31 0.22 -20.28
C ARG A 1110 -7.28 0.34 -21.81
N GLU A 1111 -7.75 -0.69 -22.51
CA GLU A 1111 -7.82 -0.72 -23.96
C GLU A 1111 -8.74 0.38 -24.48
N TYR A 1112 -9.91 0.55 -23.86
CA TYR A 1112 -10.82 1.65 -24.17
C TYR A 1112 -10.14 3.01 -24.04
N VAL A 1113 -9.45 3.29 -22.92
CA VAL A 1113 -8.72 4.55 -22.73
C VAL A 1113 -7.63 4.72 -23.78
N GLN A 1114 -6.92 3.66 -24.16
CA GLN A 1114 -5.95 3.72 -25.26
C GLN A 1114 -6.62 4.09 -26.59
N THR A 1115 -7.83 3.59 -26.88
CA THR A 1115 -8.55 3.91 -28.13
C THR A 1115 -8.98 5.38 -28.23
N ILE A 1116 -9.14 6.10 -27.12
CA ILE A 1116 -9.55 7.52 -27.11
C ILE A 1116 -8.36 8.50 -26.96
N CYS A 1117 -7.14 7.99 -26.78
CA CYS A 1117 -5.92 8.79 -26.72
C CYS A 1117 -5.27 8.99 -28.11
N ASP A 1118 -4.49 10.06 -28.26
CA ASP A 1118 -3.54 10.25 -29.37
C ASP A 1118 -2.15 10.63 -28.81
N PHE A 1119 -1.26 9.66 -28.74
CA PHE A 1119 0.09 9.83 -28.22
C PHE A 1119 1.10 10.39 -29.24
N GLY A 1120 0.68 10.66 -30.49
CA GLY A 1120 1.58 10.92 -31.60
C GLY A 1120 2.30 9.65 -32.08
N ALA A 1121 2.90 9.74 -33.28
CA ALA A 1121 3.78 8.72 -33.83
C ALA A 1121 5.17 8.75 -33.18
#